data_AF-A0A8H6HJ78-F1
#
_entry.id   AF-A0A8H6HJ78-F1
#
_cell.length_a   1.000
_cell.length_b   1.000
_cell.length_c   1.000
_cell.angle_alpha   90.00
_cell.angle_beta   90.00
_cell.angle_gamma   90.00
#
_symmetry.space_group_name_H-M   'P 1'
#
loop_
_entity.id
_entity.type
_entity.pdbx_description
1 polymer ?
#
loop_
_entity_poly.entity_id
_entity_poly.type
_entity_poly.pdbx_seq_one_letter_code
_entity_poly.pdbx_strand_id
1 'polypeptide(L)'
;MVLKRPAQAEPELDSDEEYPDYPDDLLDDDEQPPEVGSPVKRARWGHVPPQRHNALGNATTATPVVSVAVEAGEDWDGQGDGWADADGGVWEEDKEDITTDIDVPPPNAVTDTTCSSPLNITKHQVQTFYDAMQASAVGFAFIEDKIFAVEGWNLARGKGTGIWYHLEYLWLEEELAIACTCPAGLRDDYCIHKVVYKQYDLRHIQGFAQSVECEDVNVTMFYRQRLLESDDFLTIFSLRSPSQFGAKGRAMVSHTGSFPTRGEWHCSKSHSSSSKCAHVPAARKVLLDVLGVDEGIVDETNVKEVVVTPHPGQGAVSYLPVLPPASHALRYDPALYPRPLPFRDPPLPKEFFRLDLSSTCPCPLPQRASFNPFGKRSELHTCWVYTLCGAFEAQIELQECPNCFSDTHRYVGPDLREKGLFNFNNGTIVSHELLDEYTVAYSTSETPFSAFVIQMEHRYWNSTTTFLSPDVFRAVWFAYVSIQAFEGDMACSRCGPSPDTVIFDGVTVAFDKIRLTSTITPPTEVPPGSWDRPLVKNMTMQQLIPDTGVRKAIRLVIDSIRSPAKTTPGGSRATVIPEEAQPEDLAINGTQEADILRIDYVCEALMELCPALCALFLEHCGYVAYRDKKPVPRVYRSFFLQVAAEESVLQLVNGRSHPSLVKFLADPRPESITQLIGIPGLYLLVKTHGANRLASLLPILRWIEERTGIVWAAITVDPRPIPLVTIDTHPELGVSWRKTGCFYHLPQIRIRPRYSKLISDRKKADSQRGGDTCGKFYSEYGEQSLTGGIMAVWCTHSVCYGFHCIPSSEGRNDVFSALVTRWPTAPKMVIYDFACALGPYCLIREPEFFKNTLFVIDKFHTAGHTKCSPAAFLDQYSDTDIRLSSINSSAGESGNSSLRRVRKSLRYMTQDHAIIYTKVFLSMWNRRTMIKKGLQ
;
A
#
# COMPACT_ATOMS: atom_id res chain seq x y z
N MET A 1 -21.09 -40.11 -45.13
CA MET A 1 -20.10 -41.21 -45.07
C MET A 1 -19.27 -40.93 -43.81
N VAL A 2 -19.63 -41.50 -42.66
CA VAL A 2 -19.33 -42.88 -42.18
C VAL A 2 -17.89 -43.02 -41.67
N LEU A 3 -17.74 -42.74 -40.36
CA LEU A 3 -16.94 -43.42 -39.32
C LEU A 3 -15.68 -44.23 -39.71
N LYS A 4 -14.58 -43.98 -38.97
CA LYS A 4 -14.04 -44.96 -37.98
C LYS A 4 -12.98 -44.36 -37.03
N ARG A 5 -12.84 -44.97 -35.83
CA ARG A 5 -11.67 -44.83 -34.92
C ARG A 5 -10.65 -45.94 -35.23
N PRO A 6 -9.39 -45.75 -34.80
CA PRO A 6 -8.75 -46.68 -33.85
C PRO A 6 -8.00 -45.91 -32.73
N ALA A 7 -7.44 -46.51 -31.68
CA ALA A 7 -7.76 -47.71 -30.91
C ALA A 7 -7.05 -47.57 -29.53
N GLN A 8 -7.47 -48.30 -28.50
CA GLN A 8 -6.80 -48.29 -27.19
C GLN A 8 -5.64 -49.29 -27.14
N ALA A 9 -4.66 -49.02 -26.28
CA ALA A 9 -3.71 -49.99 -25.76
C ALA A 9 -3.63 -49.78 -24.24
N GLU A 10 -3.79 -50.86 -23.49
CA GLU A 10 -3.49 -50.93 -22.05
C GLU A 10 -2.10 -51.56 -21.87
N PRO A 11 -1.46 -51.33 -20.72
CA PRO A 11 -0.78 -52.44 -20.07
C PRO A 11 -1.23 -52.62 -18.62
N GLU A 12 -1.67 -53.84 -18.34
CA GLU A 12 -1.29 -54.69 -17.21
C GLU A 12 -0.97 -54.04 -15.84
N LEU A 13 -1.76 -54.43 -14.84
CA LEU A 13 -1.42 -54.31 -13.43
C LEU A 13 -0.35 -55.35 -13.08
N ASP A 14 0.75 -54.91 -12.48
CA ASP A 14 1.63 -55.74 -11.67
C ASP A 14 1.55 -55.26 -10.21
N SER A 15 1.69 -56.17 -9.25
CA SER A 15 1.57 -55.89 -7.82
C SER A 15 2.93 -55.76 -7.13
N ASP A 16 2.87 -55.37 -5.85
CA ASP A 16 3.97 -55.42 -4.87
C ASP A 16 5.07 -54.34 -5.00
N GLU A 17 4.88 -53.24 -4.26
CA GLU A 17 6.01 -52.53 -3.61
C GLU A 17 5.56 -52.02 -2.23
N GLU A 18 6.47 -52.00 -1.26
CA GLU A 18 6.13 -52.01 0.17
C GLU A 18 5.84 -50.62 0.77
N TYR A 19 4.85 -50.53 1.67
CA TYR A 19 4.69 -49.38 2.56
C TYR A 19 5.67 -49.52 3.74
N PRO A 20 6.54 -48.52 4.02
CA PRO A 20 7.34 -48.53 5.24
C PRO A 20 6.48 -48.18 6.46
N ASP A 21 6.49 -49.06 7.47
CA ASP A 21 5.82 -48.83 8.76
C ASP A 21 6.34 -47.55 9.43
N TYR A 22 5.40 -46.72 9.91
CA TYR A 22 5.69 -45.70 10.92
C TYR A 22 5.25 -46.26 12.29
N PRO A 23 6.10 -46.20 13.32
CA PRO A 23 5.73 -46.73 14.63
C PRO A 23 4.71 -45.83 15.33
N ASP A 24 3.52 -46.37 15.59
CA ASP A 24 2.64 -45.89 16.65
C ASP A 24 3.29 -46.20 18.00
N ASP A 25 3.79 -45.18 18.70
CA ASP A 25 3.81 -45.07 20.17
C ASP A 25 4.44 -43.73 20.58
N LEU A 26 3.60 -42.77 21.02
CA LEU A 26 3.90 -41.70 22.01
C LEU A 26 2.64 -40.82 22.19
N LEU A 27 1.56 -41.44 22.69
CA LEU A 27 0.46 -40.73 23.32
C LEU A 27 0.58 -40.89 24.83
N ASP A 28 0.85 -39.79 25.53
CA ASP A 28 0.13 -39.31 26.72
C ASP A 28 1.00 -38.33 27.53
N ASP A 29 0.48 -37.12 27.72
CA ASP A 29 0.62 -36.35 28.96
C ASP A 29 -0.51 -35.30 28.99
N ASP A 30 -1.16 -35.14 30.14
CA ASP A 30 -2.41 -34.36 30.30
C ASP A 30 -2.19 -32.83 30.31
N GLU A 31 -2.95 -32.08 29.49
CA GLU A 31 -3.45 -30.75 29.90
C GLU A 31 -4.94 -30.58 29.56
N GLN A 32 -5.75 -30.38 30.61
CA GLN A 32 -7.18 -30.07 30.48
C GLN A 32 -7.40 -28.58 30.09
N PRO A 33 -8.46 -28.26 29.33
CA PRO A 33 -8.76 -26.86 28.99
C PRO A 33 -9.23 -26.08 30.24
N PRO A 34 -8.69 -24.88 30.51
CA PRO A 34 -9.09 -24.08 31.68
C PRO A 34 -10.51 -23.52 31.54
N GLU A 35 -11.26 -23.54 32.64
CA GLU A 35 -12.65 -23.06 32.70
C GLU A 35 -12.79 -21.54 32.50
N VAL A 36 -13.96 -21.12 32.01
CA VAL A 36 -14.25 -19.72 31.63
C VAL A 36 -14.59 -18.85 32.86
N GLY A 37 -13.55 -18.28 33.47
CA GLY A 37 -13.68 -17.23 34.49
C GLY A 37 -14.04 -15.85 33.91
N SER A 38 -15.00 -15.13 34.51
CA SER A 38 -15.42 -13.80 34.06
C SER A 38 -14.50 -12.65 34.53
N PRO A 39 -14.49 -11.47 33.87
CA PRO A 39 -13.36 -10.54 33.94
C PRO A 39 -13.30 -9.65 35.19
N VAL A 40 -12.14 -9.62 35.86
CA VAL A 40 -11.80 -8.65 36.90
C VAL A 40 -10.88 -7.55 36.33
N LYS A 41 -11.23 -6.28 36.56
CA LYS A 41 -10.41 -5.12 36.14
C LYS A 41 -9.20 -4.92 37.07
N ARG A 42 -8.01 -4.72 36.50
CA ARG A 42 -6.90 -3.87 36.99
C ARG A 42 -6.06 -3.48 35.76
N ALA A 43 -5.92 -2.21 35.37
CA ALA A 43 -5.24 -1.08 36.03
C ALA A 43 -3.73 -1.04 35.71
N ARG A 44 -3.29 0.03 35.01
CA ARG A 44 -1.90 0.26 34.59
C ARG A 44 -1.00 0.65 35.77
N TRP A 45 0.06 -0.11 35.99
CA TRP A 45 1.40 0.30 36.48
C TRP A 45 2.38 -0.70 35.82
N GLY A 46 3.65 -0.42 35.51
CA GLY A 46 4.51 0.72 35.86
C GLY A 46 5.90 0.16 36.15
N HIS A 47 6.72 -0.08 35.12
CA HIS A 47 7.98 -0.82 35.27
C HIS A 47 9.14 0.05 35.76
N VAL A 48 9.74 -0.35 36.88
CA VAL A 48 11.05 0.07 37.42
C VAL A 48 11.77 -1.22 37.87
N PRO A 49 13.10 -1.36 37.70
CA PRO A 49 13.74 -2.69 37.66
C PRO A 49 14.12 -3.27 39.03
N PRO A 50 14.35 -4.61 39.12
CA PRO A 50 14.73 -5.27 40.37
C PRO A 50 16.23 -5.14 40.70
N GLN A 51 16.53 -4.89 41.97
CA GLN A 51 17.84 -5.21 42.56
C GLN A 51 17.82 -6.58 43.26
N ARG A 52 19.02 -7.13 43.53
CA ARG A 52 19.26 -8.46 44.08
C ARG A 52 18.98 -8.55 45.58
N HIS A 53 18.71 -9.75 46.08
CA HIS A 53 19.02 -10.15 47.46
C HIS A 53 19.54 -11.59 47.52
N ASN A 54 20.37 -11.90 48.52
CA ASN A 54 21.15 -13.15 48.63
C ASN A 54 20.57 -14.14 49.66
N ALA A 55 20.63 -15.44 49.35
CA ALA A 55 20.75 -16.57 50.30
C ALA A 55 21.20 -17.82 49.49
N LEU A 56 22.42 -18.35 49.66
CA LEU A 56 22.88 -19.30 50.70
C LEU A 56 22.35 -20.75 50.53
N GLY A 57 23.24 -21.68 50.15
CA GLY A 57 23.01 -23.13 50.10
C GLY A 57 24.20 -23.89 49.49
N ASN A 58 24.86 -24.75 50.27
CA ASN A 58 26.08 -25.46 49.86
C ASN A 58 25.79 -26.81 49.16
N ALA A 59 26.66 -27.22 48.20
CA ALA A 59 27.66 -28.30 48.40
C ALA A 59 28.14 -28.96 47.08
N THR A 60 29.45 -29.28 46.98
CA THR A 60 30.10 -30.45 46.31
C THR A 60 29.75 -30.82 44.83
N THR A 61 30.66 -31.21 43.92
CA THR A 61 32.07 -31.66 44.02
C THR A 61 32.78 -31.67 42.64
N ALA A 62 34.13 -31.66 42.67
CA ALA A 62 35.08 -32.24 41.68
C ALA A 62 35.24 -31.63 40.26
N THR A 63 36.51 -31.61 39.81
CA THR A 63 36.99 -31.33 38.43
C THR A 63 37.68 -32.57 37.83
N PRO A 64 37.97 -32.62 36.52
CA PRO A 64 39.23 -32.14 35.93
C PRO A 64 39.01 -31.21 34.70
N VAL A 65 39.80 -30.19 34.35
CA VAL A 65 41.28 -29.99 34.19
C VAL A 65 41.83 -30.44 32.81
N VAL A 66 42.24 -29.44 32.00
CA VAL A 66 43.35 -29.33 30.99
C VAL A 66 43.08 -28.00 30.21
N SER A 67 43.87 -26.90 30.12
CA SER A 67 45.32 -26.54 30.26
C SER A 67 46.15 -26.73 28.98
N VAL A 68 46.96 -25.82 28.39
CA VAL A 68 47.56 -24.48 28.66
C VAL A 68 47.72 -23.79 27.25
N ALA A 69 47.93 -22.50 26.94
CA ALA A 69 48.41 -21.24 27.56
C ALA A 69 47.57 -20.03 27.04
N VAL A 70 47.71 -18.74 27.41
CA VAL A 70 48.65 -17.92 28.23
C VAL A 70 49.95 -17.42 27.57
N GLU A 71 49.97 -16.12 27.24
CA GLU A 71 51.10 -15.17 27.27
C GLU A 71 50.52 -13.74 27.21
N ALA A 72 51.14 -12.64 27.67
CA ALA A 72 51.72 -12.28 28.99
C ALA A 72 52.17 -10.79 28.93
N GLY A 73 52.32 -10.10 30.08
CA GLY A 73 52.68 -8.67 30.19
C GLY A 73 51.52 -7.83 30.75
N GLU A 74 51.45 -7.44 32.03
CA GLU A 74 52.39 -6.67 32.90
C GLU A 74 52.44 -5.17 32.53
N ASP A 75 52.33 -4.20 33.46
CA ASP A 75 51.95 -4.24 34.90
C ASP A 75 51.66 -2.80 35.42
N TRP A 76 51.48 -2.66 36.76
CA TRP A 76 51.55 -1.43 37.60
C TRP A 76 50.26 -0.60 37.83
N ASP A 77 49.69 -0.79 39.04
CA ASP A 77 49.45 0.18 40.12
C ASP A 77 49.05 1.65 39.82
N GLY A 78 48.15 2.30 40.58
CA GLY A 78 47.36 1.85 41.74
C GLY A 78 46.98 3.00 42.70
N GLN A 79 46.12 2.72 43.70
CA GLN A 79 45.73 3.57 44.86
C GLN A 79 44.87 4.83 44.58
N GLY A 80 44.00 5.22 45.53
CA GLY A 80 43.28 6.50 45.49
C GLY A 80 41.89 6.61 46.15
N ASP A 81 41.78 6.38 47.46
CA ASP A 81 40.57 6.68 48.26
C ASP A 81 40.30 8.22 48.32
N GLY A 82 39.10 8.75 48.62
CA GLY A 82 37.85 8.13 49.07
C GLY A 82 37.26 8.82 50.32
N TRP A 83 36.58 9.97 50.15
CA TRP A 83 35.86 10.74 51.19
C TRP A 83 34.51 11.22 50.56
N ALA A 84 33.31 11.09 51.13
CA ALA A 84 32.78 11.41 52.48
C ALA A 84 32.60 12.94 52.69
N ASP A 85 31.46 13.50 53.12
CA ASP A 85 30.13 12.96 53.52
C ASP A 85 29.04 14.07 53.47
N ALA A 86 27.75 13.70 53.37
CA ALA A 86 26.54 14.38 53.90
C ALA A 86 26.22 15.86 53.47
N ASP A 87 25.02 16.45 53.67
CA ASP A 87 23.69 15.95 54.11
C ASP A 87 22.54 16.86 53.60
N GLY A 88 21.29 16.36 53.63
CA GLY A 88 20.02 17.10 53.81
C GLY A 88 19.59 18.27 52.88
N GLY A 89 18.42 18.12 52.22
CA GLY A 89 17.69 19.24 51.60
C GLY A 89 16.30 18.85 51.07
N VAL A 90 15.25 19.60 51.43
CA VAL A 90 13.85 19.37 50.97
C VAL A 90 13.55 20.22 49.73
N TRP A 91 12.75 19.67 48.81
CA TRP A 91 12.29 20.37 47.60
C TRP A 91 10.90 20.97 47.81
N GLU A 92 10.75 22.26 47.52
CA GLU A 92 9.48 22.87 47.08
C GLU A 92 9.73 23.60 45.74
N GLU A 93 8.67 23.76 44.95
CA GLU A 93 8.76 24.20 43.55
C GLU A 93 8.83 25.73 43.44
N ASP A 94 9.70 26.24 42.55
CA ASP A 94 9.39 27.46 41.81
C ASP A 94 10.05 27.44 40.42
N LYS A 95 9.53 28.25 39.48
CA LYS A 95 9.91 28.22 38.06
C LYS A 95 10.83 29.37 37.67
N GLU A 96 11.94 29.07 37.01
CA GLU A 96 12.65 30.06 36.19
C GLU A 96 13.37 29.41 34.99
N ASP A 97 13.29 30.06 33.82
CA ASP A 97 14.03 29.66 32.61
C ASP A 97 15.49 30.12 32.72
N ILE A 98 16.42 29.18 32.95
CA ILE A 98 17.86 29.44 32.81
C ILE A 98 18.49 28.40 31.88
N THR A 99 18.87 28.86 30.69
CA THR A 99 19.77 28.18 29.77
C THR A 99 21.13 27.94 30.44
N THR A 100 21.64 26.71 30.37
CA THR A 100 23.05 26.41 30.66
C THR A 100 23.64 25.59 29.52
N ASP A 101 24.83 25.99 29.09
CA ASP A 101 25.43 25.51 27.86
C ASP A 101 26.03 24.10 28.01
N ILE A 102 25.73 23.24 27.03
CA ILE A 102 26.67 22.20 26.63
C ILE A 102 27.36 22.74 25.38
N ASP A 103 28.68 22.94 25.46
CA ASP A 103 29.53 23.41 24.37
C ASP A 103 29.50 22.44 23.18
N VAL A 104 28.48 22.56 22.33
CA VAL A 104 28.56 22.13 20.94
C VAL A 104 29.43 23.17 20.23
N PRO A 105 30.65 22.84 19.80
CA PRO A 105 31.50 23.81 19.12
C PRO A 105 30.75 24.35 17.90
N PRO A 106 30.79 25.68 17.65
CA PRO A 106 30.02 26.28 16.57
C PRO A 106 30.38 25.59 15.24
N PRO A 107 29.43 25.44 14.30
CA PRO A 107 29.69 24.82 13.01
C PRO A 107 30.76 25.63 12.30
N ASN A 108 32.01 25.15 12.40
CA ASN A 108 33.16 25.81 11.82
C ASN A 108 32.86 26.04 10.35
N ALA A 109 32.95 27.30 9.92
CA ALA A 109 32.89 27.64 8.52
C ALA A 109 34.09 26.95 7.86
N VAL A 110 33.86 25.78 7.27
CA VAL A 110 34.83 25.10 6.43
C VAL A 110 34.96 25.95 5.17
N THR A 111 35.85 26.94 5.27
CA THR A 111 36.44 27.61 4.13
C THR A 111 37.20 26.52 3.38
N ASP A 112 36.52 25.90 2.41
CA ASP A 112 37.01 24.75 1.66
C ASP A 112 38.02 25.23 0.60
N THR A 113 39.13 25.78 1.11
CA THR A 113 40.24 26.40 0.39
C THR A 113 41.43 25.44 0.26
N THR A 114 41.17 24.13 0.17
CA THR A 114 42.15 23.19 -0.40
C THR A 114 42.20 23.40 -1.92
N CYS A 115 43.10 24.28 -2.35
CA CYS A 115 43.32 24.60 -3.75
C CYS A 115 43.92 23.40 -4.51
N SER A 116 43.08 22.65 -5.23
CA SER A 116 43.56 21.83 -6.34
C SER A 116 43.82 22.71 -7.55
N SER A 117 45.05 22.69 -8.07
CA SER A 117 45.39 23.22 -9.40
C SER A 117 44.50 22.61 -10.49
N PRO A 118 44.35 23.21 -11.69
CA PRO A 118 43.43 22.74 -12.74
C PRO A 118 43.83 21.37 -13.30
N LEU A 119 43.37 20.32 -12.62
CA LEU A 119 43.41 18.93 -13.06
C LEU A 119 42.36 18.74 -14.15
N ASN A 120 42.76 18.21 -15.31
CA ASN A 120 41.84 17.85 -16.37
C ASN A 120 40.72 16.95 -15.83
N ILE A 121 39.47 17.33 -16.04
CA ILE A 121 38.31 16.49 -15.68
C ILE A 121 38.39 15.25 -16.55
N THR A 122 38.53 14.08 -15.92
CA THR A 122 38.76 12.82 -16.63
C THR A 122 37.52 12.38 -17.40
N LYS A 123 37.69 11.65 -18.51
CA LYS A 123 36.57 11.02 -19.25
C LYS A 123 35.66 10.21 -18.32
N HIS A 124 36.24 9.53 -17.34
CA HIS A 124 35.50 8.81 -16.31
C HIS A 124 34.59 9.75 -15.49
N GLN A 125 35.10 10.84 -14.93
CA GLN A 125 34.28 11.81 -14.19
C GLN A 125 33.20 12.47 -15.05
N VAL A 126 33.47 12.72 -16.34
CA VAL A 126 32.47 13.19 -17.31
C VAL A 126 31.35 12.17 -17.51
N GLN A 127 31.69 10.89 -17.67
CA GLN A 127 30.70 9.81 -17.76
C GLN A 127 29.92 9.65 -16.45
N THR A 128 30.57 9.65 -15.28
CA THR A 128 29.91 9.51 -13.99
C THR A 128 28.89 10.63 -13.73
N PHE A 129 29.20 11.89 -14.12
CA PHE A 129 28.23 12.98 -14.05
C PHE A 129 27.06 12.78 -15.02
N TYR A 130 27.35 12.42 -16.28
CA TYR A 130 26.30 12.20 -17.29
C TYR A 130 25.37 11.05 -16.88
N ASP A 131 25.94 9.95 -16.37
CA ASP A 131 25.22 8.79 -15.85
C ASP A 131 24.32 9.17 -14.67
N ALA A 132 24.84 9.93 -13.70
CA ALA A 132 24.06 10.47 -12.59
C ALA A 132 22.94 11.39 -13.10
N MET A 133 23.19 12.23 -14.10
CA MET A 133 22.21 13.14 -14.68
C MET A 133 21.09 12.37 -15.40
N GLN A 134 21.43 11.35 -16.19
CA GLN A 134 20.47 10.43 -16.83
C GLN A 134 19.64 9.65 -15.81
N ALA A 135 20.25 9.25 -14.68
CA ALA A 135 19.56 8.61 -13.55
C ALA A 135 18.77 9.59 -12.64
N SER A 136 18.78 10.89 -12.94
CA SER A 136 18.22 11.96 -12.08
C SER A 136 18.79 11.99 -10.66
N ALA A 137 20.05 11.55 -10.50
CA ALA A 137 20.85 11.56 -9.28
C ALA A 137 21.77 12.80 -9.15
N VAL A 138 21.75 13.69 -10.13
CA VAL A 138 22.25 15.08 -10.04
C VAL A 138 21.35 15.98 -10.89
N GLY A 139 21.04 17.16 -10.38
CA GLY A 139 20.10 18.10 -10.99
C GLY A 139 20.61 18.76 -12.28
N PHE A 140 19.82 18.66 -13.36
CA PHE A 140 20.01 19.42 -14.60
C PHE A 140 18.65 19.77 -15.21
N ALA A 141 18.18 21.00 -15.03
CA ALA A 141 16.84 21.45 -15.38
C ALA A 141 16.88 22.59 -16.41
N PHE A 142 16.01 22.55 -17.42
CA PHE A 142 15.80 23.69 -18.32
C PHE A 142 14.95 24.78 -17.63
N ILE A 143 15.21 26.06 -17.91
CA ILE A 143 14.52 27.20 -17.30
C ILE A 143 13.81 28.06 -18.35
N GLU A 144 14.55 28.64 -19.31
CA GLU A 144 14.03 29.48 -20.39
C GLU A 144 15.08 29.65 -21.49
N ASP A 145 14.68 29.88 -22.75
CA ASP A 145 15.56 30.17 -23.91
C ASP A 145 16.87 29.36 -23.92
N LYS A 146 17.97 29.93 -23.41
CA LYS A 146 19.31 29.33 -23.39
C LYS A 146 19.83 28.98 -21.98
N ILE A 147 18.97 29.06 -20.98
CA ILE A 147 19.32 28.99 -19.55
C ILE A 147 18.82 27.69 -18.93
N PHE A 148 19.72 27.03 -18.22
CA PHE A 148 19.51 25.86 -17.38
C PHE A 148 19.85 26.18 -15.92
N ALA A 149 19.23 25.45 -14.99
CA ALA A 149 19.70 25.32 -13.63
C ALA A 149 20.42 23.97 -13.47
N VAL A 150 21.59 23.99 -12.82
CA VAL A 150 22.47 22.83 -12.68
C VAL A 150 22.93 22.69 -11.24
N GLU A 151 22.87 21.47 -10.71
CA GLU A 151 23.34 21.16 -9.35
C GLU A 151 24.87 21.01 -9.33
N GLY A 152 25.51 21.51 -8.27
CA GLY A 152 26.94 21.30 -8.01
C GLY A 152 27.29 19.83 -7.84
N TRP A 153 28.56 19.51 -8.10
CA TRP A 153 29.05 18.13 -8.14
C TRP A 153 30.41 18.01 -7.48
N ASN A 154 30.56 17.04 -6.57
CA ASN A 154 31.84 16.73 -5.97
C ASN A 154 32.61 15.73 -6.85
N LEU A 155 33.58 16.23 -7.62
CA LEU A 155 34.41 15.45 -8.55
C LEU A 155 35.23 14.32 -7.91
N ALA A 156 35.45 14.35 -6.59
CA ALA A 156 36.18 13.32 -5.85
C ALA A 156 35.25 12.26 -5.23
N ARG A 157 33.99 12.63 -4.91
CA ARG A 157 33.00 11.72 -4.29
C ARG A 157 31.96 11.15 -5.26
N GLY A 158 31.85 11.68 -6.48
CA GLY A 158 30.87 11.21 -7.47
C GLY A 158 29.41 11.42 -7.04
N LYS A 159 29.13 12.49 -6.29
CA LYS A 159 27.81 12.82 -5.73
C LYS A 159 27.50 14.31 -5.92
N GLY A 160 26.21 14.64 -6.08
CA GLY A 160 25.71 16.01 -6.09
C GLY A 160 25.94 16.73 -4.76
N THR A 161 25.91 18.07 -4.77
CA THR A 161 26.14 18.91 -3.58
C THR A 161 24.88 19.56 -3.03
N GLY A 162 23.72 19.39 -3.66
CA GLY A 162 22.46 20.06 -3.30
C GLY A 162 22.43 21.58 -3.55
N ILE A 163 23.56 22.19 -3.95
CA ILE A 163 23.66 23.63 -4.25
C ILE A 163 23.46 23.83 -5.74
N TRP A 164 22.57 24.74 -6.14
CA TRP A 164 22.22 24.96 -7.54
C TRP A 164 22.80 26.26 -8.10
N TYR A 165 23.11 26.22 -9.39
CA TYR A 165 23.74 27.28 -10.18
C TYR A 165 23.03 27.41 -11.53
N HIS A 166 23.40 28.42 -12.31
CA HIS A 166 22.93 28.58 -13.69
C HIS A 166 23.99 28.11 -14.69
N LEU A 167 23.53 27.60 -15.83
CA LEU A 167 24.31 27.43 -17.04
C LEU A 167 23.58 28.14 -18.18
N GLU A 168 24.32 28.89 -19.00
CA GLU A 168 23.80 29.63 -20.15
C GLU A 168 24.71 29.37 -21.35
N TYR A 169 24.12 29.16 -22.52
CA TYR A 169 24.87 28.92 -23.76
C TYR A 169 24.53 29.93 -24.85
N LEU A 170 25.45 30.15 -25.78
CA LEU A 170 25.23 31.00 -26.96
C LEU A 170 26.04 30.46 -28.13
N TRP A 171 25.43 30.41 -29.31
CA TRP A 171 26.14 30.14 -30.56
C TRP A 171 26.67 31.46 -31.12
N LEU A 172 27.97 31.51 -31.39
CA LEU A 172 28.69 32.63 -32.00
C LEU A 172 29.25 32.13 -33.34
N GLU A 173 28.51 32.39 -34.41
CA GLU A 173 28.77 31.87 -35.76
C GLU A 173 28.84 30.34 -35.79
N GLU A 174 30.03 29.74 -35.66
CA GLU A 174 30.23 28.28 -35.60
C GLU A 174 30.67 27.78 -34.20
N GLU A 175 30.91 28.65 -33.22
CA GLU A 175 31.36 28.26 -31.87
C GLU A 175 30.23 28.25 -30.83
N LEU A 176 30.17 27.17 -30.02
CA LEU A 176 29.33 27.07 -28.83
C LEU A 176 30.04 27.69 -27.61
N ALA A 177 29.70 28.93 -27.28
CA ALA A 177 30.06 29.57 -26.01
C ALA A 177 29.13 29.08 -24.88
N ILE A 178 29.69 28.86 -23.68
CA ILE A 178 28.93 28.46 -22.48
C ILE A 178 29.50 29.18 -21.25
N ALA A 179 28.63 29.76 -20.43
CA ALA A 179 28.95 30.27 -19.11
C ALA A 179 28.24 29.43 -18.04
N CYS A 180 28.87 29.23 -16.88
CA CYS A 180 28.24 28.58 -15.73
C CYS A 180 28.58 29.35 -14.44
N THR A 181 27.59 29.55 -13.57
CA THR A 181 27.74 30.33 -12.32
C THR A 181 28.18 29.48 -11.12
N CYS A 182 28.57 28.21 -11.32
CA CYS A 182 29.22 27.41 -10.29
C CYS A 182 30.65 27.92 -10.00
N PRO A 183 31.25 27.64 -8.82
CA PRO A 183 32.54 28.21 -8.42
C PRO A 183 33.68 27.95 -9.41
N ALA A 184 33.76 26.75 -10.00
CA ALA A 184 34.77 26.43 -11.02
C ALA A 184 34.49 27.15 -12.36
N GLY A 185 33.22 27.28 -12.76
CA GLY A 185 32.82 28.05 -13.94
C GLY A 185 33.07 29.56 -13.81
N LEU A 186 33.08 30.09 -12.58
CA LEU A 186 33.35 31.51 -12.31
C LEU A 186 34.83 31.84 -12.09
N ARG A 187 35.64 30.92 -11.55
CA ARG A 187 37.08 31.14 -11.29
C ARG A 187 37.95 30.71 -12.46
N ASP A 188 37.66 29.54 -13.00
CA ASP A 188 38.56 28.77 -13.86
C ASP A 188 38.05 28.68 -15.32
N ASP A 189 36.85 29.23 -15.58
CA ASP A 189 36.02 29.07 -16.79
C ASP A 189 35.84 27.61 -17.27
N TYR A 190 36.10 26.65 -16.38
CA TYR A 190 36.14 25.22 -16.70
C TYR A 190 35.47 24.42 -15.58
N CYS A 191 34.38 23.74 -15.91
CA CYS A 191 33.64 22.91 -14.95
C CYS A 191 32.98 21.71 -15.64
N ILE A 192 32.59 20.73 -14.83
CA ILE A 192 31.92 19.51 -15.28
C ILE A 192 30.67 19.81 -16.14
N HIS A 193 29.89 20.84 -15.78
CA HIS A 193 28.68 21.23 -16.52
C HIS A 193 28.99 21.74 -17.93
N LYS A 194 30.03 22.57 -18.09
CA LYS A 194 30.48 23.05 -19.41
C LYS A 194 30.99 21.89 -20.27
N VAL A 195 31.76 20.97 -19.69
CA VAL A 195 32.29 19.80 -20.41
C VAL A 195 31.17 18.87 -20.86
N VAL A 196 30.27 18.49 -19.96
CA VAL A 196 29.14 17.60 -20.25
C VAL A 196 28.17 18.22 -21.27
N TYR A 197 27.88 19.52 -21.16
CA TYR A 197 27.01 20.20 -22.13
C TYR A 197 27.63 20.25 -23.53
N LYS A 198 28.95 20.47 -23.66
CA LYS A 198 29.66 20.41 -24.95
C LYS A 198 29.79 18.98 -25.50
N GLN A 199 29.88 17.95 -24.64
CA GLN A 199 30.16 16.57 -25.07
C GLN A 199 28.90 15.75 -25.44
N TYR A 200 27.74 16.03 -24.84
CA TYR A 200 26.51 15.24 -25.06
C TYR A 200 25.33 16.05 -25.63
N ASP A 201 25.61 17.28 -26.07
CA ASP A 201 24.67 18.22 -26.70
C ASP A 201 23.26 18.25 -26.08
N LEU A 202 23.14 18.88 -24.93
CA LEU A 202 21.91 18.86 -24.13
C LEU A 202 20.78 19.76 -24.67
N ARG A 203 20.89 20.28 -25.91
CA ARG A 203 19.82 20.98 -26.65
C ARG A 203 18.49 20.20 -26.60
N HIS A 204 18.55 18.88 -26.70
CA HIS A 204 17.36 18.01 -26.70
C HIS A 204 16.53 18.05 -25.41
N ILE A 205 17.08 18.50 -24.27
CA ILE A 205 16.34 18.66 -23.01
C ILE A 205 15.26 19.75 -23.14
N GLN A 206 15.47 20.76 -23.97
CA GLN A 206 14.52 21.86 -24.22
C GLN A 206 13.16 21.35 -24.74
N GLY A 207 13.14 20.23 -25.48
CA GLY A 207 11.92 19.66 -26.08
C GLY A 207 11.01 18.87 -25.14
N PHE A 208 11.44 18.60 -23.89
CA PHE A 208 10.70 17.77 -22.92
C PHE A 208 10.37 18.48 -21.61
N ALA A 209 10.87 19.71 -21.42
CA ALA A 209 10.66 20.47 -20.19
C ALA A 209 9.26 21.09 -20.15
N GLN A 210 8.32 20.47 -19.43
CA GLN A 210 7.07 21.11 -19.04
C GLN A 210 7.34 22.13 -17.92
N SER A 211 7.76 23.34 -18.29
CA SER A 211 7.63 24.48 -17.38
C SER A 211 6.16 24.74 -17.08
N VAL A 212 5.79 24.89 -15.81
CA VAL A 212 4.53 25.56 -15.47
C VAL A 212 4.67 27.02 -15.87
N GLU A 213 3.78 27.47 -16.77
CA GLU A 213 3.61 28.88 -17.08
C GLU A 213 3.02 29.59 -15.85
N CYS A 214 3.90 30.07 -14.99
CA CYS A 214 3.52 31.03 -13.95
C CYS A 214 3.19 32.36 -14.63
N GLU A 215 2.07 32.99 -14.24
CA GLU A 215 1.67 34.30 -14.77
C GLU A 215 2.74 35.39 -14.50
N ASP A 216 3.56 35.19 -13.46
CA ASP A 216 4.71 36.03 -13.12
C ASP A 216 5.98 35.56 -13.85
N VAL A 217 6.12 35.96 -15.12
CA VAL A 217 7.19 35.58 -16.09
C VAL A 217 8.64 35.79 -15.57
N ASN A 218 8.82 36.44 -14.42
CA ASN A 218 10.10 36.68 -13.78
C ASN A 218 10.53 35.57 -12.79
N VAL A 219 9.67 34.59 -12.46
CA VAL A 219 9.95 33.56 -11.45
C VAL A 219 9.64 32.17 -11.98
N THR A 220 10.65 31.30 -12.01
CA THR A 220 10.53 29.90 -12.46
C THR A 220 10.78 28.97 -11.27
N MET A 221 9.76 28.27 -10.77
CA MET A 221 9.95 27.12 -9.87
C MET A 221 10.27 25.90 -10.72
N PHE A 222 11.38 25.20 -10.44
CA PHE A 222 11.87 24.10 -11.29
C PHE A 222 12.29 22.83 -10.53
N TYR A 223 12.31 22.89 -9.19
CA TYR A 223 12.70 21.77 -8.33
C TYR A 223 12.01 21.88 -6.97
N ARG A 224 11.38 20.79 -6.52
CA ARG A 224 10.85 20.61 -5.17
C ARG A 224 11.07 19.17 -4.73
N GLN A 225 11.62 18.99 -3.53
CA GLN A 225 11.91 17.68 -2.96
C GLN A 225 11.72 17.70 -1.43
N ARG A 226 10.87 16.81 -0.92
CA ARG A 226 10.73 16.56 0.53
C ARG A 226 12.06 16.06 1.09
N LEU A 227 12.49 16.62 2.22
CA LEU A 227 13.69 16.18 2.92
C LEU A 227 13.50 14.77 3.50
N LEU A 228 14.62 14.07 3.68
CA LEU A 228 14.59 12.79 4.40
C LEU A 228 14.31 13.07 5.88
N GLU A 229 13.40 12.25 6.43
CA GLU A 229 13.04 12.23 7.86
C GLU A 229 12.38 13.51 8.42
N SER A 230 12.02 14.49 7.57
CA SER A 230 11.12 15.61 7.89
C SER A 230 9.87 15.64 6.99
N ASP A 231 8.90 16.47 7.39
CA ASP A 231 7.76 16.90 6.59
C ASP A 231 8.10 18.11 5.70
N ASP A 232 9.26 18.74 5.91
CA ASP A 232 9.74 19.90 5.16
C ASP A 232 10.20 19.56 3.73
N PHE A 233 10.08 20.56 2.84
CA PHE A 233 10.49 20.47 1.45
C PHE A 233 11.60 21.48 1.13
N LEU A 234 12.66 21.02 0.47
CA LEU A 234 13.59 21.87 -0.26
C LEU A 234 12.93 22.25 -1.60
N THR A 235 12.71 23.53 -1.83
CA THR A 235 12.11 24.09 -3.06
C THR A 235 13.04 25.13 -3.64
N ILE A 236 13.27 25.13 -4.96
CA ILE A 236 14.26 26.00 -5.61
C ILE A 236 13.65 26.72 -6.82
N PHE A 237 13.95 28.02 -6.87
CA PHE A 237 13.39 28.99 -7.81
C PHE A 237 14.52 29.71 -8.55
N SER A 238 14.33 29.92 -9.85
CA SER A 238 15.15 30.81 -10.64
C SER A 238 14.39 32.11 -10.92
N LEU A 239 14.92 33.23 -10.45
CA LEU A 239 14.31 34.55 -10.63
C LEU A 239 15.12 35.40 -11.59
N ARG A 240 14.46 36.10 -12.51
CA ARG A 240 15.06 37.06 -13.44
C ARG A 240 15.28 38.42 -12.76
N SER A 241 16.41 39.06 -13.01
CA SER A 241 16.62 40.46 -12.61
C SER A 241 15.91 41.41 -13.58
N PRO A 242 15.21 42.45 -13.12
CA PRO A 242 14.64 43.48 -14.00
C PRO A 242 15.66 44.25 -14.86
N SER A 243 16.96 44.17 -14.51
CA SER A 243 18.02 44.97 -15.14
C SER A 243 19.07 44.15 -15.91
N GLN A 244 18.99 42.81 -15.89
CA GLN A 244 19.99 41.94 -16.52
C GLN A 244 19.35 40.68 -17.13
N PHE A 245 19.49 40.56 -18.45
CA PHE A 245 19.04 39.42 -19.24
C PHE A 245 20.21 38.44 -19.41
N GLY A 246 20.11 37.27 -18.76
CA GLY A 246 21.11 36.21 -18.77
C GLY A 246 21.36 35.57 -17.40
N ALA A 247 22.16 34.51 -17.34
CA ALA A 247 22.41 33.71 -16.13
C ALA A 247 23.04 34.51 -14.99
N LYS A 248 24.01 35.40 -15.28
CA LYS A 248 24.58 36.30 -14.27
C LYS A 248 23.54 37.28 -13.71
N GLY A 249 22.50 37.61 -14.48
CA GLY A 249 21.36 38.41 -14.05
C GLY A 249 20.43 37.67 -13.10
N ARG A 250 20.17 36.39 -13.37
CA ARG A 250 19.28 35.55 -12.55
C ARG A 250 19.78 35.32 -11.11
N ALA A 251 18.86 34.96 -10.22
CA ALA A 251 19.15 34.53 -8.85
C ALA A 251 18.56 33.14 -8.60
N MET A 252 19.32 32.29 -7.89
CA MET A 252 18.79 31.09 -7.25
C MET A 252 18.26 31.49 -5.86
N VAL A 253 17.01 31.13 -5.57
CA VAL A 253 16.41 31.18 -4.23
C VAL A 253 16.02 29.77 -3.84
N SER A 254 16.28 29.38 -2.60
CA SER A 254 15.80 28.13 -2.01
C SER A 254 14.95 28.40 -0.77
N HIS A 255 13.94 27.55 -0.57
CA HIS A 255 13.13 27.45 0.64
C HIS A 255 13.29 26.05 1.20
N THR A 256 13.47 25.94 2.51
CA THR A 256 13.46 24.68 3.25
C THR A 256 12.38 24.75 4.31
N GLY A 257 11.24 24.13 4.06
CA GLY A 257 10.13 24.13 5.01
C GLY A 257 8.86 23.47 4.49
N SER A 258 7.96 23.14 5.40
CA SER A 258 6.67 22.51 5.10
C SER A 258 5.72 23.46 4.36
N PHE A 259 5.72 24.75 4.70
CA PHE A 259 4.81 25.79 4.16
C PHE A 259 5.59 27.05 3.72
N PRO A 260 5.09 27.90 2.81
CA PRO A 260 5.82 29.10 2.37
C PRO A 260 6.16 30.09 3.49
N THR A 261 5.32 30.12 4.52
CA THR A 261 5.39 30.97 5.71
C THR A 261 6.19 30.36 6.87
N ARG A 262 6.58 29.07 6.80
CA ARG A 262 7.37 28.37 7.83
C ARG A 262 8.67 27.78 7.26
N GLY A 263 9.74 27.79 8.05
CA GLY A 263 11.07 27.34 7.61
C GLY A 263 11.89 28.41 6.89
N GLU A 264 13.08 28.02 6.43
CA GLU A 264 14.16 28.92 6.05
C GLU A 264 14.13 29.32 4.57
N TRP A 265 14.58 30.53 4.27
CA TRP A 265 14.67 31.07 2.91
C TRP A 265 16.07 31.62 2.64
N HIS A 266 16.76 31.08 1.64
CA HIS A 266 18.11 31.47 1.24
C HIS A 266 18.13 32.03 -0.19
N CYS A 267 19.04 32.96 -0.47
CA CYS A 267 19.21 33.58 -1.78
C CYS A 267 20.70 33.68 -2.14
N SER A 268 21.07 33.13 -3.29
CA SER A 268 22.43 33.20 -3.86
C SER A 268 23.01 34.61 -4.07
N LYS A 269 22.22 35.67 -3.88
CA LYS A 269 22.64 37.08 -3.99
C LYS A 269 22.51 37.89 -2.69
N SER A 270 22.16 37.28 -1.54
CA SER A 270 22.14 37.99 -0.25
C SER A 270 23.51 37.96 0.43
N HIS A 271 24.33 38.99 0.19
CA HIS A 271 25.69 39.10 0.74
C HIS A 271 25.80 39.72 2.15
N SER A 272 24.69 39.91 2.86
CA SER A 272 24.70 40.29 4.28
C SER A 272 23.49 39.74 5.02
N SER A 273 23.67 39.39 6.29
CA SER A 273 22.66 38.85 7.21
C SER A 273 21.61 39.87 7.67
N SER A 274 21.50 41.03 7.00
CA SER A 274 20.67 42.16 7.45
C SER A 274 19.87 42.87 6.34
N SER A 275 19.82 42.35 5.11
CA SER A 275 19.08 42.98 4.00
C SER A 275 18.04 42.06 3.35
N LYS A 276 16.78 42.50 3.33
CA LYS A 276 15.65 41.76 2.73
C LYS A 276 15.74 41.81 1.21
N CYS A 277 16.43 40.85 0.58
CA CYS A 277 16.52 40.80 -0.88
C CYS A 277 15.12 40.55 -1.52
N ALA A 278 14.80 41.28 -2.59
CA ALA A 278 13.47 41.22 -3.23
C ALA A 278 13.13 39.85 -3.84
N HIS A 279 14.14 39.00 -4.09
CA HIS A 279 13.96 37.67 -4.65
C HIS A 279 13.18 36.72 -3.73
N VAL A 280 13.39 36.79 -2.40
CA VAL A 280 12.71 35.90 -1.44
C VAL A 280 11.20 36.16 -1.36
N PRO A 281 10.71 37.41 -1.22
CA PRO A 281 9.27 37.70 -1.32
C PRO A 281 8.65 37.26 -2.64
N ALA A 282 9.32 37.45 -3.78
CA ALA A 282 8.81 37.05 -5.09
C ALA A 282 8.70 35.51 -5.23
N ALA A 283 9.71 34.77 -4.77
CA ALA A 283 9.68 33.31 -4.73
C ALA A 283 8.60 32.77 -3.76
N ARG A 284 8.44 33.42 -2.60
CA ARG A 284 7.40 33.08 -1.62
C ARG A 284 5.99 33.33 -2.16
N LYS A 285 5.78 34.43 -2.89
CA LYS A 285 4.50 34.70 -3.59
C LYS A 285 4.15 33.52 -4.50
N VAL A 286 5.04 33.15 -5.42
CA VAL A 286 4.79 32.01 -6.33
C VAL A 286 4.57 30.70 -5.59
N LEU A 287 5.26 30.44 -4.47
CA LEU A 287 5.01 29.23 -3.68
C LEU A 287 3.66 29.26 -2.94
N LEU A 288 3.17 30.44 -2.51
CA LEU A 288 1.82 30.61 -1.95
C LEU A 288 0.74 30.43 -3.03
N ASP A 289 0.96 31.01 -4.21
CA ASP A 289 0.05 30.92 -5.36
C ASP A 289 -0.06 29.47 -5.86
N VAL A 290 1.06 28.73 -5.87
CA VAL A 290 1.12 27.31 -6.27
C VAL A 290 0.58 26.36 -5.20
N LEU A 291 0.74 26.66 -3.91
CA LEU A 291 0.29 25.77 -2.82
C LEU A 291 -1.09 26.11 -2.23
N GLY A 292 -1.70 27.24 -2.61
CA GLY A 292 -3.11 27.52 -2.30
C GLY A 292 -3.41 27.98 -0.87
N VAL A 293 -2.83 29.13 -0.48
CA VAL A 293 -3.18 29.96 0.71
C VAL A 293 -2.64 29.47 2.07
N ASP A 294 -2.47 30.41 3.01
CA ASP A 294 -2.03 30.17 4.39
C ASP A 294 -3.07 29.42 5.24
N GLU A 295 -2.58 28.49 6.07
CA GLU A 295 -3.21 27.83 7.22
C GLU A 295 -4.61 27.18 7.06
N GLY A 296 -5.16 27.01 5.84
CA GLY A 296 -6.47 26.34 5.66
C GLY A 296 -6.73 25.71 4.29
N ILE A 297 -6.82 24.36 4.28
CA ILE A 297 -7.42 23.46 3.26
C ILE A 297 -7.29 23.91 1.79
N VAL A 298 -6.25 23.40 1.13
CA VAL A 298 -5.94 23.61 -0.30
C VAL A 298 -6.97 22.94 -1.23
N ASP A 299 -7.36 23.62 -2.32
CA ASP A 299 -8.08 23.00 -3.44
C ASP A 299 -7.11 22.18 -4.32
N GLU A 300 -7.17 20.85 -4.20
CA GLU A 300 -6.20 19.89 -4.75
C GLU A 300 -6.18 19.80 -6.30
N THR A 301 -6.89 20.67 -7.04
CA THR A 301 -7.09 20.55 -8.49
C THR A 301 -6.06 21.27 -9.38
N ASN A 302 -5.35 22.30 -8.87
CA ASN A 302 -4.51 23.17 -9.71
C ASN A 302 -2.99 22.95 -9.58
N VAL A 303 -2.53 22.13 -8.62
CA VAL A 303 -1.09 21.98 -8.31
C VAL A 303 -0.41 20.98 -9.26
N LYS A 304 0.01 21.45 -10.43
CA LYS A 304 0.90 20.68 -11.33
C LYS A 304 2.35 20.80 -10.86
N GLU A 305 2.88 19.78 -10.17
CA GLU A 305 4.30 19.77 -9.79
C GLU A 305 5.19 19.54 -11.03
N VAL A 306 6.06 20.52 -11.32
CA VAL A 306 7.18 20.33 -12.26
C VAL A 306 8.27 19.52 -11.57
N VAL A 307 8.07 18.20 -11.52
CA VAL A 307 9.19 17.28 -11.41
C VAL A 307 9.94 17.36 -12.74
N VAL A 308 11.26 17.55 -12.71
CA VAL A 308 12.11 17.40 -13.90
C VAL A 308 11.89 15.99 -14.44
N THR A 309 11.13 15.87 -15.53
CA THR A 309 10.73 14.57 -16.08
C THR A 309 11.98 13.79 -16.51
N PRO A 310 12.27 12.62 -15.90
CA PRO A 310 13.24 11.70 -16.49
C PRO A 310 12.75 11.35 -17.90
N HIS A 311 13.64 11.33 -18.90
CA HIS A 311 13.23 11.15 -20.30
C HIS A 311 12.35 9.90 -20.44
N PRO A 312 11.08 10.04 -20.88
CA PRO A 312 10.18 8.90 -21.08
C PRO A 312 10.56 8.16 -22.36
N GLY A 313 11.68 7.42 -22.35
CA GLY A 313 12.15 6.70 -23.54
C GLY A 313 13.51 6.00 -23.48
N GLN A 314 14.28 6.08 -22.39
CA GLN A 314 15.62 5.46 -22.31
C GLN A 314 15.71 4.55 -21.09
N GLY A 315 15.50 3.25 -21.32
CA GLY A 315 15.67 2.20 -20.32
C GLY A 315 17.14 1.80 -20.14
N ALA A 316 17.38 0.71 -19.42
CA ALA A 316 18.72 0.13 -19.31
C ALA A 316 19.21 -0.45 -20.65
N VAL A 317 20.52 -0.66 -20.81
CA VAL A 317 21.07 -1.43 -21.95
C VAL A 317 20.51 -2.84 -21.94
N SER A 318 20.53 -3.52 -20.78
CA SER A 318 19.80 -4.78 -20.60
C SER A 318 18.28 -4.59 -20.76
N TYR A 319 17.65 -5.56 -21.39
CA TYR A 319 16.21 -5.60 -21.66
C TYR A 319 15.63 -7.01 -21.79
N LEU A 320 16.48 -8.05 -21.91
CA LEU A 320 16.02 -9.44 -21.96
C LEU A 320 15.39 -9.85 -20.63
N PRO A 321 14.23 -10.54 -20.61
CA PRO A 321 13.57 -10.95 -19.38
C PRO A 321 14.49 -11.75 -18.44
N VAL A 322 14.55 -11.29 -17.19
CA VAL A 322 15.42 -11.81 -16.11
C VAL A 322 14.61 -12.73 -15.19
N LEU A 323 15.20 -13.83 -14.70
CA LEU A 323 14.53 -14.71 -13.75
C LEU A 323 14.31 -14.01 -12.38
N PRO A 324 13.24 -14.35 -11.63
CA PRO A 324 13.07 -13.94 -10.24
C PRO A 324 14.23 -14.37 -9.33
N PRO A 325 14.36 -13.81 -8.11
CA PRO A 325 15.32 -14.25 -7.11
C PRO A 325 15.25 -15.76 -6.86
N ALA A 326 16.39 -16.44 -6.75
CA ALA A 326 16.46 -17.90 -6.69
C ALA A 326 15.65 -18.52 -5.53
N SER A 327 15.57 -17.81 -4.39
CA SER A 327 14.78 -18.15 -3.21
C SER A 327 13.26 -17.98 -3.38
N HIS A 328 12.82 -17.40 -4.51
CA HIS A 328 11.43 -17.06 -4.83
C HIS A 328 11.04 -17.52 -6.26
N ALA A 329 11.82 -18.42 -6.85
CA ALA A 329 11.48 -19.07 -8.12
C ALA A 329 10.40 -20.16 -7.90
N LEU A 330 9.48 -20.31 -8.87
CA LEU A 330 8.42 -21.31 -8.87
C LEU A 330 8.71 -22.39 -9.91
N ARG A 331 8.14 -23.59 -9.73
CA ARG A 331 8.34 -24.74 -10.63
C ARG A 331 7.88 -24.50 -12.07
N TYR A 332 6.91 -23.62 -12.27
CA TYR A 332 6.35 -23.26 -13.56
C TYR A 332 6.92 -21.96 -14.14
N ASP A 333 8.02 -21.43 -13.58
CA ASP A 333 8.68 -20.25 -14.14
C ASP A 333 9.29 -20.53 -15.52
N PRO A 334 9.22 -19.59 -16.47
CA PRO A 334 9.71 -19.80 -17.81
C PRO A 334 11.24 -20.02 -17.82
N ALA A 335 11.70 -21.06 -18.50
CA ALA A 335 13.11 -21.42 -18.65
C ALA A 335 13.83 -20.49 -19.65
N LEU A 336 13.92 -19.20 -19.30
CA LEU A 336 14.37 -18.11 -20.17
C LEU A 336 15.87 -18.13 -20.52
N TYR A 337 16.69 -18.70 -19.62
CA TYR A 337 18.14 -18.92 -19.72
C TYR A 337 18.59 -19.77 -18.50
N PRO A 338 19.73 -20.48 -18.57
CA PRO A 338 20.30 -21.15 -17.39
C PRO A 338 20.64 -20.12 -16.30
N ARG A 339 20.26 -20.37 -15.03
CA ARG A 339 20.59 -19.44 -13.95
C ARG A 339 22.12 -19.38 -13.74
N PRO A 340 22.77 -18.22 -13.92
CA PRO A 340 24.21 -18.08 -13.74
C PRO A 340 24.61 -18.19 -12.27
N LEU A 341 25.87 -18.54 -12.02
CA LEU A 341 26.49 -18.43 -10.70
C LEU A 341 26.64 -16.94 -10.31
N PRO A 342 26.70 -16.62 -9.01
CA PRO A 342 26.99 -15.27 -8.53
C PRO A 342 28.28 -14.69 -9.13
N PHE A 343 28.17 -13.52 -9.76
CA PHE A 343 29.31 -12.81 -10.35
C PHE A 343 30.03 -12.03 -9.25
N ARG A 344 31.09 -12.63 -8.67
CA ARG A 344 31.81 -12.11 -7.50
C ARG A 344 33.27 -11.74 -7.78
N ASP A 345 33.93 -12.48 -8.66
CA ASP A 345 35.32 -12.27 -9.04
C ASP A 345 35.45 -11.32 -10.25
N PRO A 346 36.52 -10.52 -10.35
CA PRO A 346 36.79 -9.72 -11.54
C PRO A 346 37.10 -10.62 -12.75
N PRO A 347 36.68 -10.24 -13.98
CA PRO A 347 37.07 -10.95 -15.19
C PRO A 347 38.60 -10.96 -15.36
N LEU A 348 39.15 -12.00 -15.98
CA LEU A 348 40.60 -12.12 -16.13
C LEU A 348 41.16 -10.95 -16.98
N PRO A 349 42.44 -10.55 -16.83
CA PRO A 349 43.02 -9.36 -17.51
C PRO A 349 43.07 -9.37 -19.06
N LYS A 350 42.43 -10.34 -19.72
CA LYS A 350 42.23 -10.43 -21.17
C LYS A 350 40.77 -10.70 -21.57
N GLU A 351 39.88 -10.78 -20.60
CA GLU A 351 38.44 -10.94 -20.79
C GLU A 351 37.75 -9.59 -20.73
N PHE A 352 36.74 -9.43 -21.57
CA PHE A 352 35.95 -8.21 -21.67
C PHE A 352 34.53 -8.58 -22.08
N PHE A 353 33.57 -7.72 -21.72
CA PHE A 353 32.16 -7.90 -22.07
C PHE A 353 31.97 -7.61 -23.55
N ARG A 354 31.87 -8.66 -24.37
CA ARG A 354 31.80 -8.57 -25.84
C ARG A 354 30.40 -8.22 -26.34
N LEU A 355 30.34 -7.66 -27.54
CA LEU A 355 29.11 -7.53 -28.30
C LEU A 355 28.66 -8.90 -28.83
N ASP A 356 27.34 -9.05 -28.91
CA ASP A 356 26.62 -10.24 -29.38
C ASP A 356 25.32 -9.84 -30.09
N LEU A 357 24.55 -10.83 -30.58
CA LEU A 357 23.28 -10.58 -31.28
C LEU A 357 22.14 -10.10 -30.37
N SER A 358 22.33 -10.06 -29.05
CA SER A 358 21.39 -9.47 -28.08
C SER A 358 21.75 -8.02 -27.72
N SER A 359 22.93 -7.54 -28.13
CA SER A 359 23.45 -6.24 -27.73
C SER A 359 22.64 -5.11 -28.37
N THR A 360 22.20 -4.14 -27.56
CA THR A 360 21.36 -3.01 -28.02
C THR A 360 21.79 -1.67 -27.44
N CYS A 361 21.34 -0.58 -28.06
CA CYS A 361 21.29 0.74 -27.46
C CYS A 361 19.86 1.00 -26.93
N PRO A 362 19.68 1.60 -25.73
CA PRO A 362 18.38 1.94 -25.17
C PRO A 362 17.73 3.19 -25.83
N CYS A 363 17.93 3.38 -27.13
CA CYS A 363 17.43 4.55 -27.85
C CYS A 363 15.91 4.47 -28.10
N PRO A 364 15.16 5.57 -27.91
CA PRO A 364 13.76 5.63 -28.28
C PRO A 364 13.60 5.76 -29.81
N LEU A 365 12.66 4.98 -30.35
CA LEU A 365 12.16 4.96 -31.73
C LEU A 365 13.10 4.37 -32.83
N PRO A 366 12.52 3.69 -33.84
CA PRO A 366 11.25 2.94 -33.79
C PRO A 366 11.41 1.62 -33.01
N GLN A 367 12.65 1.13 -32.91
CA GLN A 367 13.09 -0.03 -32.13
C GLN A 367 14.50 0.30 -31.57
N ARG A 368 14.93 -0.44 -30.54
CA ARG A 368 16.30 -0.37 -30.03
C ARG A 368 17.30 -0.67 -31.17
N ALA A 369 18.28 0.19 -31.37
CA ALA A 369 19.37 -0.11 -32.30
C ALA A 369 20.11 -1.35 -31.81
N SER A 370 20.20 -2.36 -32.65
CA SER A 370 20.86 -3.63 -32.34
C SER A 370 22.28 -3.65 -32.91
N PHE A 371 23.16 -4.48 -32.36
CA PHE A 371 24.52 -4.66 -32.86
C PHE A 371 24.54 -5.09 -34.33
N ASN A 372 25.35 -4.41 -35.14
CA ASN A 372 25.56 -4.72 -36.54
C ASN A 372 27.02 -5.18 -36.75
N PRO A 373 27.28 -6.49 -36.94
CA PRO A 373 28.62 -7.02 -37.24
C PRO A 373 29.27 -6.46 -38.50
N PHE A 374 28.48 -5.87 -39.41
CA PHE A 374 28.93 -5.24 -40.66
C PHE A 374 28.85 -3.70 -40.61
N GLY A 375 28.63 -3.14 -39.41
CA GLY A 375 28.48 -1.69 -39.19
C GLY A 375 29.80 -0.98 -38.95
N LYS A 376 29.74 0.12 -38.17
CA LYS A 376 30.95 0.78 -37.66
C LYS A 376 31.75 -0.17 -36.76
N ARG A 377 33.06 0.02 -36.69
CA ARG A 377 33.97 -0.76 -35.84
C ARG A 377 33.54 -0.63 -34.36
N SER A 378 33.70 -1.71 -33.59
CA SER A 378 33.58 -1.67 -32.14
C SER A 378 34.81 -1.08 -31.46
N GLU A 379 34.61 -0.46 -30.30
CA GLU A 379 35.63 0.13 -29.45
C GLU A 379 35.59 -0.48 -28.05
N LEU A 380 36.71 -0.45 -27.32
CA LEU A 380 36.80 -0.93 -25.93
C LEU A 380 36.76 0.25 -24.96
N HIS A 381 35.88 0.15 -23.98
CA HIS A 381 35.66 1.15 -22.94
C HIS A 381 35.85 0.52 -21.55
N THR A 382 36.29 1.35 -20.59
CA THR A 382 36.21 1.04 -19.16
C THR A 382 34.76 1.10 -18.67
N CYS A 383 34.37 0.14 -17.84
CA CYS A 383 33.11 0.08 -17.10
C CYS A 383 33.35 -0.38 -15.66
N TRP A 384 32.39 -0.13 -14.76
CA TRP A 384 32.41 -0.62 -13.38
C TRP A 384 31.35 -1.70 -13.16
N VAL A 385 31.77 -2.81 -12.55
CA VAL A 385 30.88 -3.89 -12.12
C VAL A 385 30.69 -3.84 -10.62
N TYR A 386 29.44 -3.69 -10.16
CA TYR A 386 29.06 -3.67 -8.75
C TYR A 386 28.47 -5.03 -8.33
N THR A 387 29.11 -5.68 -7.36
CA THR A 387 28.73 -7.02 -6.86
C THR A 387 28.23 -6.95 -5.41
N LEU A 388 27.74 -8.06 -4.87
CA LEU A 388 27.36 -8.12 -3.45
C LEU A 388 28.57 -7.99 -2.49
N CYS A 389 29.81 -8.11 -3.01
CA CYS A 389 31.05 -8.14 -2.22
C CYS A 389 31.97 -6.91 -2.41
N GLY A 390 31.76 -6.11 -3.46
CA GLY A 390 32.65 -5.01 -3.85
C GLY A 390 32.45 -4.60 -5.32
N ALA A 391 33.19 -3.60 -5.79
CA ALA A 391 33.21 -3.21 -7.20
C ALA A 391 34.62 -3.19 -7.79
N PHE A 392 34.71 -3.48 -9.09
CA PHE A 392 35.96 -3.53 -9.85
C PHE A 392 35.78 -2.96 -11.26
N GLU A 393 36.89 -2.50 -11.82
CA GLU A 393 36.97 -2.05 -13.21
C GLU A 393 36.98 -3.26 -14.15
N ALA A 394 36.26 -3.16 -15.28
CA ALA A 394 36.27 -4.14 -16.36
C ALA A 394 36.26 -3.44 -17.72
N GLN A 395 36.60 -4.17 -18.78
CA GLN A 395 36.51 -3.68 -20.15
C GLN A 395 35.22 -4.18 -20.81
N ILE A 396 34.56 -3.32 -21.58
CA ILE A 396 33.35 -3.59 -22.35
C ILE A 396 33.54 -3.17 -23.80
N GLU A 397 33.09 -4.02 -24.73
CA GLU A 397 33.06 -3.75 -26.16
C GLU A 397 31.75 -3.03 -26.52
N LEU A 398 31.85 -1.91 -27.23
CA LEU A 398 30.75 -1.04 -27.58
C LEU A 398 30.77 -0.68 -29.07
N GLN A 399 29.60 -0.41 -29.65
CA GLN A 399 29.47 0.09 -31.02
C GLN A 399 28.66 1.38 -31.02
N GLU A 400 29.08 2.41 -31.75
CA GLU A 400 28.31 3.66 -31.88
C GLU A 400 26.89 3.38 -32.40
N CYS A 401 25.88 3.92 -31.72
CA CYS A 401 24.48 3.70 -32.07
C CYS A 401 24.11 4.45 -33.37
N PRO A 402 23.61 3.76 -34.43
CA PRO A 402 23.21 4.42 -35.68
C PRO A 402 21.92 5.23 -35.56
N ASN A 403 21.08 4.96 -34.55
CA ASN A 403 19.81 5.67 -34.34
C ASN A 403 19.97 6.93 -33.48
N CYS A 404 21.14 7.15 -32.88
CA CYS A 404 21.44 8.32 -32.06
C CYS A 404 22.31 9.29 -32.86
N PHE A 405 21.91 10.56 -32.89
CA PHE A 405 22.71 11.61 -33.53
C PHE A 405 24.11 11.66 -32.90
N SER A 406 25.11 11.94 -33.74
CA SER A 406 26.54 12.01 -33.39
C SER A 406 26.80 12.67 -32.03
N ASP A 407 26.17 13.83 -31.86
CA ASP A 407 26.33 14.78 -30.77
C ASP A 407 25.87 14.22 -29.40
N THR A 408 25.18 13.06 -29.39
CA THR A 408 24.70 12.39 -28.16
C THR A 408 25.55 11.18 -27.73
N HIS A 409 26.52 10.74 -28.55
CA HIS A 409 27.50 9.68 -28.27
C HIS A 409 26.96 8.45 -27.50
N ARG A 410 25.84 7.88 -27.95
CA ARG A 410 25.26 6.66 -27.35
C ARG A 410 25.80 5.39 -28.01
N TYR A 411 25.94 4.35 -27.20
CA TYR A 411 26.52 3.07 -27.63
C TYR A 411 25.51 1.93 -27.52
N VAL A 412 25.54 1.07 -28.53
CA VAL A 412 25.09 -0.31 -28.44
C VAL A 412 26.06 -1.06 -27.53
N GLY A 413 25.53 -1.81 -26.57
CA GLY A 413 26.33 -2.65 -25.67
C GLY A 413 25.59 -3.94 -25.29
N PRO A 414 26.30 -4.92 -24.70
CA PRO A 414 25.74 -6.22 -24.36
C PRO A 414 24.73 -6.19 -23.21
N ASP A 415 23.73 -7.08 -23.29
CA ASP A 415 22.67 -7.24 -22.29
C ASP A 415 23.16 -7.97 -21.01
N LEU A 416 24.15 -8.86 -21.14
CA LEU A 416 24.87 -9.57 -20.06
C LEU A 416 24.04 -10.46 -19.11
N ARG A 417 22.74 -10.65 -19.33
CA ARG A 417 21.85 -11.51 -18.52
C ARG A 417 22.42 -12.91 -18.23
N GLU A 418 23.06 -13.55 -19.20
CA GLU A 418 23.64 -14.90 -19.07
C GLU A 418 24.89 -14.95 -18.18
N LYS A 419 25.51 -13.80 -17.86
CA LYS A 419 26.61 -13.68 -16.90
C LYS A 419 26.12 -13.32 -15.48
N GLY A 420 24.81 -13.13 -15.28
CA GLY A 420 24.26 -12.69 -14.00
C GLY A 420 24.51 -11.20 -13.73
N LEU A 421 24.62 -10.40 -14.78
CA LEU A 421 24.93 -8.98 -14.75
C LEU A 421 23.87 -8.19 -15.50
N PHE A 422 23.43 -7.09 -14.91
CA PHE A 422 22.52 -6.11 -15.48
C PHE A 422 23.32 -4.88 -15.91
N ASN A 423 23.43 -4.66 -17.21
CA ASN A 423 24.07 -3.50 -17.81
C ASN A 423 23.08 -2.33 -17.84
N PHE A 424 23.30 -1.32 -16.99
CA PHE A 424 22.42 -0.16 -16.92
C PHE A 424 22.65 0.79 -18.11
N ASN A 425 23.89 1.19 -18.36
CA ASN A 425 24.22 2.29 -19.29
C ASN A 425 25.61 2.16 -19.94
N ASN A 426 26.18 0.95 -19.98
CA ASN A 426 27.56 0.61 -20.36
C ASN A 426 28.67 1.09 -19.42
N GLY A 427 28.51 2.22 -18.72
CA GLY A 427 29.46 2.67 -17.68
C GLY A 427 29.29 1.93 -16.35
N THR A 428 28.04 1.65 -15.98
CA THR A 428 27.59 1.03 -14.73
C THR A 428 26.92 -0.31 -15.03
N ILE A 429 27.49 -1.39 -14.48
CA ILE A 429 26.98 -2.76 -14.56
C ILE A 429 26.79 -3.27 -13.14
N VAL A 430 25.67 -3.94 -12.84
CA VAL A 430 25.33 -4.36 -11.48
C VAL A 430 24.90 -5.83 -11.47
N SER A 431 25.45 -6.63 -10.56
CA SER A 431 25.12 -8.06 -10.47
C SER A 431 23.66 -8.31 -10.11
N HIS A 432 23.07 -9.36 -10.69
CA HIS A 432 21.73 -9.83 -10.33
C HIS A 432 21.68 -10.23 -8.84
N GLU A 433 22.76 -10.80 -8.29
CA GLU A 433 22.86 -11.15 -6.86
C GLU A 433 22.63 -9.92 -5.96
N LEU A 434 23.27 -8.79 -6.24
CA LEU A 434 23.12 -7.55 -5.46
C LEU A 434 21.71 -6.95 -5.58
N LEU A 435 21.08 -7.04 -6.75
CA LEU A 435 19.74 -6.50 -7.01
C LEU A 435 18.64 -7.41 -6.44
N ASP A 436 18.83 -8.73 -6.52
CA ASP A 436 17.96 -9.73 -5.88
C ASP A 436 18.06 -9.66 -4.36
N GLU A 437 19.24 -9.43 -3.78
CA GLU A 437 19.42 -9.29 -2.33
C GLU A 437 18.59 -8.13 -1.76
N TYR A 438 18.65 -6.94 -2.38
CA TYR A 438 17.77 -5.83 -1.97
C TYR A 438 16.29 -6.18 -2.14
N THR A 439 15.93 -6.87 -3.24
CA THR A 439 14.55 -7.33 -3.53
C THR A 439 14.03 -8.30 -2.45
N VAL A 440 14.89 -9.16 -1.90
CA VAL A 440 14.60 -10.00 -0.74
C VAL A 440 14.53 -9.18 0.55
N ALA A 441 15.51 -8.31 0.81
CA ALA A 441 15.61 -7.53 2.04
C ALA A 441 14.35 -6.67 2.29
N TYR A 442 13.90 -5.88 1.29
CA TYR A 442 12.74 -5.00 1.46
C TYR A 442 11.39 -5.73 1.50
N SER A 443 11.31 -6.98 1.01
CA SER A 443 10.10 -7.81 1.12
C SER A 443 10.02 -8.55 2.47
N THR A 444 11.18 -8.87 3.06
CA THR A 444 11.29 -9.53 4.36
C THR A 444 11.22 -8.56 5.54
N SER A 445 11.75 -7.34 5.39
CA SER A 445 11.92 -6.33 6.46
C SER A 445 11.68 -4.91 5.94
N GLU A 446 11.49 -3.94 6.83
CA GLU A 446 11.37 -2.52 6.46
C GLU A 446 12.77 -1.96 6.11
N THR A 447 13.20 -2.21 4.87
CA THR A 447 14.52 -1.81 4.36
C THR A 447 14.38 -0.79 3.21
N PRO A 448 14.50 0.53 3.48
CA PRO A 448 14.58 1.55 2.45
C PRO A 448 15.88 1.49 1.65
N PHE A 449 15.87 2.02 0.42
CA PHE A 449 17.06 2.15 -0.44
C PHE A 449 18.26 2.78 0.28
N SER A 450 18.06 3.84 1.07
CA SER A 450 19.14 4.51 1.81
C SER A 450 19.79 3.61 2.86
N ALA A 451 19.01 2.82 3.60
CA ALA A 451 19.52 1.90 4.61
C ALA A 451 20.36 0.77 3.96
N PHE A 452 19.88 0.22 2.84
CA PHE A 452 20.63 -0.78 2.07
C PHE A 452 21.93 -0.20 1.47
N VAL A 453 21.87 1.02 0.94
CA VAL A 453 23.05 1.71 0.40
C VAL A 453 24.09 1.96 1.48
N ILE A 454 23.70 2.40 2.67
CA ILE A 454 24.61 2.54 3.83
C ILE A 454 25.21 1.19 4.23
N GLN A 455 24.42 0.11 4.25
CA GLN A 455 24.90 -1.25 4.52
C GLN A 455 25.94 -1.71 3.47
N MET A 456 25.75 -1.36 2.20
CA MET A 456 26.72 -1.65 1.13
C MET A 456 27.96 -0.75 1.22
N GLU A 457 27.83 0.55 1.52
CA GLU A 457 28.97 1.45 1.78
C GLU A 457 29.85 0.92 2.94
N HIS A 458 29.25 0.40 4.02
CA HIS A 458 30.00 -0.27 5.09
C HIS A 458 30.67 -1.58 4.65
N ARG A 459 30.02 -2.39 3.80
CA ARG A 459 30.65 -3.61 3.26
C ARG A 459 31.81 -3.29 2.31
N TYR A 460 31.69 -2.22 1.55
CA TYR A 460 32.70 -1.71 0.62
C TYR A 460 33.85 -0.96 1.32
N TRP A 461 33.82 -0.77 2.64
CA TRP A 461 34.80 0.02 3.41
C TRP A 461 36.26 -0.40 3.21
N ASN A 462 36.51 -1.70 3.06
CA ASN A 462 37.86 -2.27 2.82
C ASN A 462 38.17 -2.45 1.32
N SER A 463 37.32 -1.96 0.42
CA SER A 463 37.52 -2.05 -1.04
C SER A 463 38.06 -0.73 -1.61
N THR A 464 38.63 -0.78 -2.81
CA THR A 464 39.24 0.39 -3.48
C THR A 464 38.23 1.40 -4.04
N THR A 465 36.93 1.13 -3.96
CA THR A 465 35.89 1.81 -4.73
C THR A 465 34.66 2.05 -3.84
N THR A 466 34.02 3.21 -3.94
CA THR A 466 32.77 3.48 -3.22
C THR A 466 31.57 2.77 -3.85
N PHE A 467 30.56 2.43 -3.05
CA PHE A 467 29.28 1.95 -3.57
C PHE A 467 28.53 3.04 -4.36
N LEU A 468 27.49 2.63 -5.09
CA LEU A 468 26.59 3.52 -5.83
C LEU A 468 25.87 4.52 -4.90
N SER A 469 25.56 5.71 -5.41
CA SER A 469 24.69 6.65 -4.71
C SER A 469 23.26 6.09 -4.57
N PRO A 470 22.47 6.53 -3.56
CA PRO A 470 21.11 6.03 -3.35
C PRO A 470 20.22 6.16 -4.58
N ASP A 471 20.34 7.27 -5.31
CA ASP A 471 19.51 7.56 -6.47
C ASP A 471 19.91 6.75 -7.71
N VAL A 472 21.22 6.53 -7.95
CA VAL A 472 21.67 5.64 -9.03
C VAL A 472 21.28 4.19 -8.73
N PHE A 473 21.52 3.70 -7.50
CA PHE A 473 21.10 2.34 -7.12
C PHE A 473 19.58 2.15 -7.25
N ARG A 474 18.79 3.14 -6.83
CA ARG A 474 17.33 3.16 -7.01
C ARG A 474 16.92 3.11 -8.49
N ALA A 475 17.55 3.91 -9.36
CA ALA A 475 17.27 3.92 -10.79
C ALA A 475 17.62 2.58 -11.47
N VAL A 476 18.79 2.02 -11.16
CA VAL A 476 19.21 0.67 -11.61
C VAL A 476 18.20 -0.38 -11.18
N TRP A 477 17.80 -0.40 -9.90
CA TRP A 477 16.85 -1.39 -9.39
C TRP A 477 15.48 -1.27 -10.05
N PHE A 478 14.93 -0.07 -10.22
CA PHE A 478 13.65 0.12 -10.91
C PHE A 478 13.72 -0.34 -12.38
N ALA A 479 14.83 -0.12 -13.07
CA ALA A 479 15.05 -0.65 -14.41
C ALA A 479 15.14 -2.19 -14.42
N TYR A 480 15.86 -2.79 -13.47
CA TYR A 480 16.01 -4.24 -13.32
C TYR A 480 14.67 -4.96 -13.05
N VAL A 481 13.92 -4.54 -12.03
CA VAL A 481 12.62 -5.18 -11.72
C VAL A 481 11.56 -4.90 -12.78
N SER A 482 11.79 -3.92 -13.67
CA SER A 482 10.91 -3.69 -14.82
C SER A 482 10.96 -4.81 -15.87
N ILE A 483 12.03 -5.62 -15.88
CA ILE A 483 12.25 -6.76 -16.77
C ILE A 483 12.34 -8.12 -16.05
N GLN A 484 12.13 -8.18 -14.73
CA GLN A 484 12.01 -9.46 -14.02
C GLN A 484 10.71 -10.19 -14.39
N ALA A 485 10.84 -11.45 -14.78
CA ALA A 485 9.79 -12.36 -15.23
C ALA A 485 8.92 -12.87 -14.08
N PHE A 486 8.28 -11.95 -13.35
CA PHE A 486 7.29 -12.22 -12.33
C PHE A 486 5.93 -12.61 -12.96
N GLU A 487 5.95 -13.72 -13.70
CA GLU A 487 4.79 -14.36 -14.30
C GLU A 487 4.16 -15.37 -13.32
N GLY A 488 2.90 -15.74 -13.57
CA GLY A 488 2.18 -16.81 -12.87
C GLY A 488 1.96 -16.65 -11.35
N ASP A 489 2.39 -15.55 -10.73
CA ASP A 489 2.37 -15.39 -9.26
C ASP A 489 1.15 -14.67 -8.69
N MET A 490 0.27 -14.10 -9.52
CA MET A 490 -0.95 -13.42 -9.07
C MET A 490 -2.22 -14.30 -9.14
N ALA A 491 -2.05 -15.62 -9.26
CA ALA A 491 -3.12 -16.60 -9.24
C ALA A 491 -2.75 -17.79 -8.36
N CYS A 492 -3.69 -18.30 -7.56
CA CYS A 492 -3.48 -19.50 -6.76
C CYS A 492 -3.94 -20.74 -7.54
N SER A 493 -3.02 -21.69 -7.75
CA SER A 493 -3.27 -22.99 -8.39
C SER A 493 -4.50 -23.74 -7.83
N ARG A 494 -4.75 -23.68 -6.52
CA ARG A 494 -5.92 -24.29 -5.86
C ARG A 494 -7.24 -23.54 -6.06
N CYS A 495 -7.23 -22.26 -6.43
CA CYS A 495 -8.44 -21.45 -6.61
C CYS A 495 -8.73 -21.12 -8.08
N GLY A 496 -7.79 -21.34 -8.99
CA GLY A 496 -7.88 -20.92 -10.39
C GLY A 496 -7.82 -19.40 -10.57
N PRO A 497 -8.09 -18.89 -11.79
CA PRO A 497 -7.97 -17.47 -12.11
C PRO A 497 -9.06 -16.59 -11.49
N SER A 498 -10.23 -17.15 -11.17
CA SER A 498 -11.37 -16.44 -10.56
C SER A 498 -11.81 -17.17 -9.28
N PRO A 499 -11.31 -16.76 -8.10
CA PRO A 499 -11.56 -17.47 -6.84
C PRO A 499 -13.01 -17.35 -6.37
N ASP A 500 -13.58 -18.48 -5.96
CA ASP A 500 -14.93 -18.60 -5.37
C ASP A 500 -15.13 -17.81 -4.07
N THR A 501 -14.05 -17.53 -3.35
CA THR A 501 -14.05 -16.77 -2.09
C THR A 501 -12.89 -15.80 -2.11
N VAL A 502 -13.22 -14.52 -1.98
CA VAL A 502 -12.26 -13.40 -1.95
C VAL A 502 -12.32 -12.70 -0.60
N ILE A 503 -11.18 -12.21 -0.16
CA ILE A 503 -11.03 -11.31 0.98
C ILE A 503 -10.51 -10.00 0.42
N PHE A 504 -11.29 -8.93 0.55
CA PHE A 504 -10.84 -7.57 0.29
C PHE A 504 -10.46 -6.94 1.63
N ASP A 505 -9.33 -6.25 1.67
CA ASP A 505 -8.88 -5.53 2.85
C ASP A 505 -8.06 -4.29 2.43
N GLY A 506 -8.41 -3.13 2.99
CA GLY A 506 -7.79 -1.85 2.73
C GLY A 506 -6.57 -1.62 3.61
N VAL A 507 -5.50 -1.06 3.06
CA VAL A 507 -4.28 -0.78 3.83
C VAL A 507 -3.75 0.63 3.56
N THR A 508 -3.43 1.35 4.64
CA THR A 508 -2.89 2.72 4.63
C THR A 508 -1.42 2.80 4.19
N VAL A 509 -1.06 2.01 3.17
CA VAL A 509 0.24 2.00 2.48
C VAL A 509 0.10 2.99 1.33
N ALA A 510 0.38 4.24 1.66
CA ALA A 510 0.05 5.42 0.87
C ALA A 510 1.32 6.22 0.51
N PHE A 511 1.34 6.76 -0.70
CA PHE A 511 2.29 7.78 -1.13
C PHE A 511 1.66 9.18 -1.07
N ASP A 512 2.50 10.21 -1.14
CA ASP A 512 2.12 11.62 -1.00
C ASP A 512 1.18 12.08 -2.14
N LYS A 513 0.11 12.82 -1.80
CA LYS A 513 -0.86 13.38 -2.76
C LYS A 513 -0.21 14.33 -3.75
N ILE A 514 0.83 15.05 -3.35
CA ILE A 514 1.59 15.95 -4.25
C ILE A 514 2.16 15.17 -5.44
N ARG A 515 2.40 13.87 -5.27
CA ARG A 515 2.94 12.95 -6.28
C ARG A 515 1.87 12.20 -7.08
N LEU A 516 0.58 12.54 -6.90
CA LEU A 516 -0.51 12.06 -7.75
C LEU A 516 -0.43 12.73 -9.13
N THR A 517 -0.56 11.93 -10.18
CA THR A 517 -0.78 12.43 -11.54
C THR A 517 -2.18 12.06 -12.01
N SER A 518 -2.68 12.77 -13.03
CA SER A 518 -3.94 12.46 -13.73
C SER A 518 -3.94 11.11 -14.49
N THR A 519 -2.90 10.28 -14.34
CA THR A 519 -2.85 8.95 -14.94
C THR A 519 -3.34 7.83 -14.00
N ILE A 520 -3.50 8.10 -12.70
CA ILE A 520 -4.20 7.16 -11.80
C ILE A 520 -5.66 7.07 -12.23
N THR A 521 -6.14 5.85 -12.41
CA THR A 521 -7.50 5.53 -12.84
C THR A 521 -7.98 4.28 -12.07
N PRO A 522 -8.47 4.44 -10.82
CA PRO A 522 -8.98 3.32 -10.04
C PRO A 522 -10.24 2.73 -10.69
N PRO A 523 -10.60 1.46 -10.40
CA PRO A 523 -11.77 0.83 -11.00
C PRO A 523 -13.08 1.55 -10.63
N THR A 524 -13.06 2.41 -9.60
CA THR A 524 -14.17 3.25 -9.13
C THR A 524 -14.58 4.37 -10.07
N GLU A 525 -13.78 4.71 -11.07
CA GLU A 525 -14.10 5.73 -12.07
C GLU A 525 -15.25 5.32 -13.00
N VAL A 526 -15.93 6.33 -13.54
CA VAL A 526 -17.07 6.17 -14.47
C VAL A 526 -16.80 7.01 -15.73
N PRO A 527 -15.96 6.52 -16.66
CA PRO A 527 -15.53 7.29 -17.82
C PRO A 527 -16.71 7.78 -18.70
N PRO A 528 -16.49 8.79 -19.57
CA PRO A 528 -17.45 9.13 -20.62
C PRO A 528 -17.85 7.89 -21.43
N GLY A 529 -19.12 7.78 -21.82
CA GLY A 529 -19.64 6.60 -22.50
C GLY A 529 -19.98 5.39 -21.61
N SER A 530 -19.66 5.42 -20.31
CA SER A 530 -20.09 4.36 -19.36
C SER A 530 -21.61 4.13 -19.42
N TRP A 531 -22.00 2.86 -19.57
CA TRP A 531 -23.39 2.43 -19.67
C TRP A 531 -24.21 2.83 -18.43
N ASP A 532 -25.31 3.56 -18.63
CA ASP A 532 -26.18 3.99 -17.52
C ASP A 532 -27.29 2.98 -17.22
N ARG A 533 -27.60 2.88 -15.93
CA ARG A 533 -28.69 2.09 -15.33
C ARG A 533 -29.83 3.02 -14.90
N PRO A 534 -30.59 3.65 -15.82
CA PRO A 534 -31.55 4.71 -15.50
C PRO A 534 -32.79 4.25 -14.72
N LEU A 535 -32.97 2.94 -14.49
CA LEU A 535 -34.04 2.39 -13.67
C LEU A 535 -33.62 2.16 -12.21
N VAL A 536 -32.32 1.94 -11.97
CA VAL A 536 -31.75 1.70 -10.64
C VAL A 536 -31.87 2.97 -9.78
N LYS A 537 -32.45 2.82 -8.59
CA LYS A 537 -32.73 3.89 -7.63
C LYS A 537 -32.59 3.37 -6.20
N ASN A 538 -32.40 4.26 -5.23
CA ASN A 538 -32.44 3.86 -3.82
C ASN A 538 -33.84 3.35 -3.46
N MET A 539 -33.91 2.18 -2.84
CA MET A 539 -35.13 1.61 -2.27
C MET A 539 -35.15 1.86 -0.75
N THR A 540 -36.18 2.52 -0.26
CA THR A 540 -36.51 2.58 1.17
C THR A 540 -37.17 1.28 1.63
N MET A 541 -37.10 0.96 2.93
CA MET A 541 -37.73 -0.23 3.51
C MET A 541 -37.30 -1.55 2.84
N GLN A 542 -36.00 -1.85 2.84
CA GLN A 542 -35.44 -3.15 2.42
C GLN A 542 -35.32 -4.15 3.58
N GLN A 543 -35.44 -3.68 4.81
CA GLN A 543 -35.35 -4.43 6.05
C GLN A 543 -36.49 -5.45 6.17
N LEU A 544 -36.29 -6.53 6.94
CA LEU A 544 -37.34 -7.53 7.16
C LEU A 544 -38.59 -6.87 7.78
N ILE A 545 -38.43 -6.23 8.95
CA ILE A 545 -39.43 -5.31 9.52
C ILE A 545 -39.23 -3.92 8.89
N PRO A 546 -40.22 -3.33 8.17
CA PRO A 546 -40.08 -2.01 7.55
C PRO A 546 -39.91 -0.87 8.57
N ASP A 547 -40.64 -0.93 9.68
CA ASP A 547 -40.66 0.14 10.68
C ASP A 547 -39.37 0.22 11.51
N THR A 548 -38.88 1.44 11.70
CA THR A 548 -37.59 1.70 12.36
C THR A 548 -37.73 1.88 13.89
N GLY A 549 -38.91 2.26 14.38
CA GLY A 549 -39.23 2.29 15.81
C GLY A 549 -39.27 0.88 16.38
N VAL A 550 -39.99 -0.04 15.73
CA VAL A 550 -40.11 -1.46 16.12
C VAL A 550 -38.72 -2.14 16.13
N ARG A 551 -37.89 -1.95 15.09
CA ARG A 551 -36.52 -2.51 15.07
C ARG A 551 -35.61 -1.97 16.18
N LYS A 552 -35.76 -0.69 16.57
CA LYS A 552 -35.05 -0.12 17.73
C LYS A 552 -35.59 -0.70 19.04
N ALA A 553 -36.90 -0.80 19.17
CA ALA A 553 -37.57 -1.31 20.37
C ALA A 553 -37.21 -2.77 20.67
N ILE A 554 -37.21 -3.65 19.65
CA ILE A 554 -36.77 -5.05 19.78
C ILE A 554 -35.33 -5.13 20.34
N ARG A 555 -34.39 -4.34 19.80
CA ARG A 555 -33.00 -4.31 20.32
C ARG A 555 -32.93 -3.85 21.77
N LEU A 556 -33.68 -2.80 22.12
CA LEU A 556 -33.71 -2.26 23.49
C LEU A 556 -34.26 -3.26 24.51
N VAL A 557 -35.31 -4.04 24.18
CA VAL A 557 -35.82 -5.11 25.05
C VAL A 557 -34.79 -6.23 25.21
N ILE A 558 -34.11 -6.63 24.13
CA ILE A 558 -33.07 -7.67 24.15
C ILE A 558 -31.88 -7.27 25.05
N ASP A 559 -31.50 -6.00 25.08
CA ASP A 559 -30.38 -5.51 25.88
C ASP A 559 -30.79 -5.02 27.28
N SER A 560 -32.08 -4.71 27.57
CA SER A 560 -32.53 -4.45 28.94
C SER A 560 -32.56 -5.74 29.78
N ILE A 561 -33.05 -6.85 29.21
CA ILE A 561 -33.03 -8.19 29.83
C ILE A 561 -31.59 -8.65 30.20
N ARG A 562 -30.56 -8.07 29.56
CA ARG A 562 -29.14 -8.38 29.80
C ARG A 562 -28.57 -7.79 31.09
N SER A 563 -29.22 -6.80 31.70
CA SER A 563 -28.59 -5.93 32.72
C SER A 563 -29.17 -6.09 34.13
N PRO A 564 -28.49 -6.81 35.05
CA PRO A 564 -28.76 -6.63 36.48
C PRO A 564 -28.34 -5.22 36.89
N ALA A 565 -29.31 -4.42 37.35
CA ALA A 565 -29.10 -3.01 37.69
C ALA A 565 -28.02 -2.84 38.77
N LYS A 566 -26.94 -2.12 38.44
CA LYS A 566 -25.90 -1.75 39.41
C LYS A 566 -26.34 -0.53 40.22
N THR A 567 -26.95 -0.78 41.37
CA THR A 567 -27.19 0.24 42.39
C THR A 567 -25.86 0.87 42.81
N THR A 568 -25.66 2.15 42.48
CA THR A 568 -24.48 2.92 42.88
C THR A 568 -24.96 4.02 43.84
N PRO A 569 -24.48 4.09 45.09
CA PRO A 569 -25.07 4.98 46.10
C PRO A 569 -24.45 6.38 46.11
N GLY A 570 -25.30 7.41 46.20
CA GLY A 570 -24.96 8.76 46.69
C GLY A 570 -24.17 9.68 45.74
N GLY A 571 -24.76 10.81 45.35
CA GLY A 571 -24.08 11.79 44.49
C GLY A 571 -24.91 13.03 44.13
N SER A 572 -25.46 13.73 45.13
CA SER A 572 -26.31 14.91 44.89
C SER A 572 -25.51 16.13 44.39
N ARG A 573 -25.86 16.64 43.20
CA ARG A 573 -25.75 18.07 42.85
C ARG A 573 -26.94 18.48 42.01
N ALA A 574 -27.72 19.43 42.50
CA ALA A 574 -28.82 20.04 41.75
C ALA A 574 -28.27 21.14 40.83
N THR A 575 -28.90 21.30 39.67
CA THR A 575 -28.68 22.43 38.75
C THR A 575 -30.04 22.88 38.20
N VAL A 576 -30.14 24.14 37.79
CA VAL A 576 -31.42 24.86 37.58
C VAL A 576 -32.07 24.52 36.22
N ILE A 577 -33.41 24.56 36.19
CA ILE A 577 -34.27 24.38 35.01
C ILE A 577 -34.42 25.70 34.25
N PRO A 578 -34.24 25.71 32.92
CA PRO A 578 -34.96 26.56 31.98
C PRO A 578 -36.17 25.79 31.39
N GLU A 579 -37.26 26.49 31.12
CA GLU A 579 -38.46 25.91 30.48
C GLU A 579 -38.29 25.79 28.94
N GLU A 580 -39.30 25.18 28.29
CA GLU A 580 -39.46 25.00 26.83
C GLU A 580 -38.55 23.97 26.14
N ALA A 581 -38.98 22.70 26.14
CA ALA A 581 -38.46 21.63 25.28
C ALA A 581 -39.60 20.78 24.69
N GLN A 582 -39.42 20.26 23.47
CA GLN A 582 -40.38 19.37 22.78
C GLN A 582 -40.17 17.89 23.17
N PRO A 583 -41.14 16.98 22.92
CA PRO A 583 -41.13 15.61 23.48
C PRO A 583 -40.17 14.65 22.75
N GLU A 584 -38.87 14.98 22.71
CA GLU A 584 -37.83 14.20 22.02
C GLU A 584 -36.81 13.56 22.99
N ASP A 585 -36.64 14.08 24.22
CA ASP A 585 -35.62 13.66 25.19
C ASP A 585 -36.08 12.57 26.20
N LEU A 586 -36.69 11.46 25.72
CA LEU A 586 -37.05 10.31 26.57
C LEU A 586 -35.92 9.27 26.75
N ALA A 587 -34.75 9.76 27.18
CA ALA A 587 -33.70 9.01 27.86
C ALA A 587 -32.96 10.01 28.78
N ILE A 588 -32.58 9.70 30.03
CA ILE A 588 -32.02 8.45 30.56
C ILE A 588 -32.55 8.20 31.98
N ASN A 589 -33.39 7.17 32.16
CA ASN A 589 -33.60 6.40 33.40
C ASN A 589 -34.77 5.43 33.15
N GLY A 590 -34.48 4.17 32.81
CA GLY A 590 -35.52 3.18 32.52
C GLY A 590 -36.30 2.79 33.77
N THR A 591 -37.54 3.27 33.90
CA THR A 591 -38.51 2.69 34.85
C THR A 591 -38.96 1.32 34.35
N GLN A 592 -39.35 0.43 35.27
CA GLN A 592 -39.89 -0.88 34.91
C GLN A 592 -41.11 -0.77 33.96
N GLU A 593 -41.90 0.29 34.15
CA GLU A 593 -43.06 0.66 33.34
C GLU A 593 -42.68 1.03 31.88
N ALA A 594 -41.61 1.80 31.67
CA ALA A 594 -41.15 2.17 30.34
C ALA A 594 -40.59 0.98 29.53
N ASP A 595 -40.12 -0.08 30.20
CA ASP A 595 -39.73 -1.32 29.56
C ASP A 595 -40.93 -2.23 29.24
N ILE A 596 -41.95 -2.27 30.12
CA ILE A 596 -43.22 -2.97 29.88
C ILE A 596 -43.91 -2.39 28.65
N LEU A 597 -44.12 -1.08 28.61
CA LEU A 597 -44.75 -0.38 27.47
C LEU A 597 -43.99 -0.63 26.15
N ARG A 598 -42.67 -0.83 26.21
CA ARG A 598 -41.86 -1.15 25.02
C ARG A 598 -42.00 -2.62 24.59
N ILE A 599 -42.19 -3.54 25.53
CA ILE A 599 -42.55 -4.93 25.23
C ILE A 599 -43.92 -4.96 24.55
N ASP A 600 -44.91 -4.27 25.11
CA ASP A 600 -46.29 -4.27 24.60
C ASP A 600 -46.36 -3.66 23.18
N TYR A 601 -45.75 -2.49 22.95
CA TYR A 601 -45.61 -1.87 21.62
C TYR A 601 -44.96 -2.81 20.58
N VAL A 602 -43.92 -3.55 20.97
CA VAL A 602 -43.30 -4.56 20.09
C VAL A 602 -44.26 -5.71 19.83
N CYS A 603 -45.03 -6.15 20.82
CA CYS A 603 -45.97 -7.25 20.67
C CYS A 603 -47.17 -6.88 19.77
N GLU A 604 -47.70 -5.66 19.87
CA GLU A 604 -48.72 -5.13 18.96
C GLU A 604 -48.22 -5.13 17.51
N ALA A 605 -47.08 -4.49 17.25
CA ALA A 605 -46.51 -4.41 15.90
C ALA A 605 -46.10 -5.78 15.33
N LEU A 606 -45.58 -6.71 16.17
CA LEU A 606 -45.30 -8.07 15.73
C LEU A 606 -46.58 -8.89 15.51
N MET A 607 -47.70 -8.59 16.19
CA MET A 607 -48.97 -9.27 15.96
C MET A 607 -49.54 -8.93 14.58
N GLU A 608 -49.46 -7.66 14.15
CA GLU A 608 -49.85 -7.24 12.80
C GLU A 608 -48.96 -7.86 11.71
N LEU A 609 -47.65 -7.93 11.95
CA LEU A 609 -46.67 -8.44 10.96
C LEU A 609 -46.66 -9.96 10.86
N CYS A 610 -46.65 -10.69 11.98
CA CYS A 610 -46.65 -12.15 12.03
C CYS A 610 -47.01 -12.64 13.45
N PRO A 611 -48.27 -13.06 13.71
CA PRO A 611 -48.70 -13.53 15.05
C PRO A 611 -47.82 -14.62 15.68
N ALA A 612 -47.25 -15.52 14.88
CA ALA A 612 -46.33 -16.55 15.36
C ALA A 612 -44.99 -15.98 15.85
N LEU A 613 -44.50 -14.90 15.23
CA LEU A 613 -43.31 -14.19 15.66
C LEU A 613 -43.56 -13.39 16.95
N CYS A 614 -44.75 -12.81 17.10
CA CYS A 614 -45.18 -12.19 18.36
C CYS A 614 -45.23 -13.22 19.50
N ALA A 615 -45.84 -14.39 19.28
CA ALA A 615 -45.88 -15.47 20.26
C ALA A 615 -44.47 -15.94 20.67
N LEU A 616 -43.56 -16.12 19.71
CA LEU A 616 -42.16 -16.48 19.98
C LEU A 616 -41.40 -15.36 20.73
N PHE A 617 -41.70 -14.10 20.45
CA PHE A 617 -41.13 -12.96 21.17
C PHE A 617 -41.64 -12.90 22.62
N LEU A 618 -42.94 -13.12 22.85
CA LEU A 618 -43.51 -13.19 24.20
C LEU A 618 -42.92 -14.34 25.04
N GLU A 619 -42.61 -15.49 24.43
CA GLU A 619 -42.01 -16.66 25.11
C GLU A 619 -40.61 -16.38 25.71
N HIS A 620 -39.81 -15.55 25.05
CA HIS A 620 -38.39 -15.34 25.41
C HIS A 620 -38.01 -13.91 25.80
N CYS A 621 -38.79 -12.92 25.38
CA CYS A 621 -38.56 -11.48 25.58
C CYS A 621 -39.76 -10.76 26.22
N GLY A 622 -40.90 -11.44 26.40
CA GLY A 622 -42.12 -10.86 26.97
C GLY A 622 -42.03 -10.56 28.48
N TYR A 623 -43.09 -9.96 29.02
CA TYR A 623 -43.15 -9.49 30.41
C TYR A 623 -42.68 -10.53 31.44
N VAL A 624 -43.06 -11.81 31.29
CA VAL A 624 -42.66 -12.88 32.22
C VAL A 624 -41.15 -13.12 32.20
N ALA A 625 -40.51 -13.13 31.02
CA ALA A 625 -39.07 -13.30 30.91
C ALA A 625 -38.31 -12.09 31.49
N TYR A 626 -38.80 -10.87 31.21
CA TYR A 626 -38.26 -9.63 31.74
C TYR A 626 -38.37 -9.54 33.28
N ARG A 627 -39.57 -9.76 33.83
CA ARG A 627 -39.85 -9.77 35.27
C ARG A 627 -39.01 -10.80 36.02
N ASP A 628 -38.91 -12.01 35.46
CA ASP A 628 -38.14 -13.11 36.04
C ASP A 628 -36.62 -12.97 35.80
N LYS A 629 -36.18 -11.93 35.07
CA LYS A 629 -34.79 -11.66 34.66
C LYS A 629 -34.13 -12.84 33.96
N LYS A 630 -34.91 -13.60 33.18
CA LYS A 630 -34.45 -14.77 32.42
C LYS A 630 -33.67 -14.29 31.20
N PRO A 631 -32.38 -14.64 31.05
CA PRO A 631 -31.58 -14.18 29.92
C PRO A 631 -32.09 -14.81 28.61
N VAL A 632 -32.27 -13.99 27.57
CA VAL A 632 -32.67 -14.46 26.23
C VAL A 632 -31.61 -15.44 25.68
N PRO A 633 -31.94 -16.71 25.38
CA PRO A 633 -30.93 -17.69 24.94
C PRO A 633 -30.30 -17.30 23.60
N ARG A 634 -29.02 -17.68 23.40
CA ARG A 634 -28.17 -17.23 22.25
C ARG A 634 -28.85 -17.34 20.89
N VAL A 635 -29.59 -18.44 20.65
CA VAL A 635 -30.31 -18.69 19.39
C VAL A 635 -31.40 -17.64 19.15
N TYR A 636 -32.31 -17.45 20.10
CA TYR A 636 -33.38 -16.45 20.01
C TYR A 636 -32.82 -15.02 19.94
N ARG A 637 -31.79 -14.71 20.74
CA ARG A 637 -31.11 -13.41 20.67
C ARG A 637 -30.52 -13.14 19.29
N SER A 638 -29.81 -14.11 18.69
CA SER A 638 -29.27 -13.97 17.33
C SER A 638 -30.38 -13.85 16.29
N PHE A 639 -31.44 -14.64 16.40
CA PHE A 639 -32.59 -14.59 15.50
C PHE A 639 -33.33 -13.23 15.55
N PHE A 640 -33.70 -12.74 16.74
CA PHE A 640 -34.41 -11.45 16.85
C PHE A 640 -33.53 -10.26 16.43
N LEU A 641 -32.20 -10.32 16.62
CA LEU A 641 -31.28 -9.31 16.09
C LEU A 641 -31.16 -9.36 14.56
N GLN A 642 -31.27 -10.54 13.94
CA GLN A 642 -31.36 -10.69 12.47
C GLN A 642 -32.73 -10.21 11.94
N VAL A 643 -33.82 -10.43 12.67
CA VAL A 643 -35.17 -9.95 12.35
C VAL A 643 -35.26 -8.42 12.42
N ALA A 644 -34.61 -7.83 13.43
CA ALA A 644 -34.54 -6.39 13.64
C ALA A 644 -33.39 -5.69 12.89
N ALA A 645 -32.74 -6.36 11.92
CA ALA A 645 -31.60 -5.82 11.17
C ALA A 645 -31.89 -4.45 10.50
N GLU A 646 -30.91 -3.54 10.51
CA GLU A 646 -31.01 -2.31 9.69
C GLU A 646 -30.61 -2.57 8.22
N GLU A 647 -29.96 -3.70 7.96
CA GLU A 647 -29.60 -4.21 6.65
C GLU A 647 -30.82 -4.74 5.87
N SER A 648 -30.65 -4.89 4.55
CA SER A 648 -31.67 -5.52 3.69
C SER A 648 -31.95 -6.96 4.13
N VAL A 649 -33.20 -7.41 4.00
CA VAL A 649 -33.59 -8.83 4.22
C VAL A 649 -32.75 -9.79 3.36
N LEU A 650 -32.21 -9.33 2.23
CA LEU A 650 -31.33 -10.11 1.35
C LEU A 650 -29.95 -10.41 1.96
N GLN A 651 -29.55 -9.75 3.06
CA GLN A 651 -28.38 -10.11 3.86
C GLN A 651 -28.65 -11.36 4.73
N LEU A 652 -29.93 -11.58 5.12
CA LEU A 652 -30.38 -12.78 5.82
C LEU A 652 -30.70 -13.91 4.83
N VAL A 653 -31.38 -13.59 3.73
CA VAL A 653 -31.83 -14.56 2.72
C VAL A 653 -31.35 -14.12 1.33
N ASN A 654 -30.07 -14.38 1.06
CA ASN A 654 -29.48 -14.15 -0.27
C ASN A 654 -30.08 -15.09 -1.33
N GLY A 655 -29.82 -14.82 -2.62
CA GLY A 655 -30.39 -15.57 -3.74
C GLY A 655 -29.92 -17.02 -3.89
N ARG A 656 -28.85 -17.43 -3.18
CA ARG A 656 -28.44 -18.85 -3.07
C ARG A 656 -29.24 -19.58 -1.97
N SER A 657 -29.56 -18.88 -0.89
CA SER A 657 -30.34 -19.43 0.23
C SER A 657 -31.85 -19.42 -0.04
N HIS A 658 -32.38 -18.42 -0.76
CA HIS A 658 -33.82 -18.27 -1.03
C HIS A 658 -34.47 -19.50 -1.70
N PRO A 659 -33.93 -20.11 -2.78
CA PRO A 659 -34.49 -21.34 -3.35
C PRO A 659 -34.47 -22.53 -2.39
N SER A 660 -33.51 -22.56 -1.45
CA SER A 660 -33.40 -23.62 -0.44
C SER A 660 -34.45 -23.45 0.67
N LEU A 661 -34.76 -22.21 1.06
CA LEU A 661 -35.87 -21.88 1.95
C LEU A 661 -37.22 -22.22 1.31
N VAL A 662 -37.45 -21.87 0.04
CA VAL A 662 -38.67 -22.23 -0.72
C VAL A 662 -38.83 -23.75 -0.80
N LYS A 663 -37.75 -24.49 -1.11
CA LYS A 663 -37.76 -25.95 -1.15
C LYS A 663 -38.09 -26.58 0.21
N PHE A 664 -37.55 -26.04 1.30
CA PHE A 664 -37.90 -26.47 2.66
C PHE A 664 -39.36 -26.15 3.00
N LEU A 665 -39.88 -25.00 2.59
CA LEU A 665 -41.27 -24.59 2.84
C LEU A 665 -42.32 -25.36 2.02
N ALA A 666 -41.91 -26.07 0.97
CA ALA A 666 -42.76 -26.98 0.20
C ALA A 666 -42.90 -28.36 0.88
N ASP A 667 -41.84 -28.83 1.56
CA ASP A 667 -41.77 -30.14 2.24
C ASP A 667 -40.95 -30.03 3.55
N PRO A 668 -41.52 -29.39 4.59
CA PRO A 668 -40.81 -29.07 5.82
C PRO A 668 -40.72 -30.30 6.73
N ARG A 669 -39.55 -30.92 6.78
CA ARG A 669 -39.27 -32.13 7.55
C ARG A 669 -38.05 -31.97 8.45
N PRO A 670 -37.96 -32.67 9.59
CA PRO A 670 -36.79 -32.59 10.47
C PRO A 670 -35.49 -32.98 9.75
N GLU A 671 -35.55 -33.93 8.82
CA GLU A 671 -34.41 -34.40 8.04
C GLU A 671 -34.02 -33.42 6.92
N SER A 672 -34.95 -32.58 6.46
CA SER A 672 -34.71 -31.57 5.42
C SER A 672 -34.17 -30.24 5.95
N ILE A 673 -34.01 -30.10 7.27
CA ILE A 673 -33.54 -28.87 7.96
C ILE A 673 -32.21 -28.32 7.43
N THR A 674 -31.32 -29.18 6.90
CA THR A 674 -30.04 -28.78 6.31
C THR A 674 -30.17 -27.89 5.08
N GLN A 675 -31.37 -27.82 4.47
CA GLN A 675 -31.67 -26.83 3.42
C GLN A 675 -31.66 -25.38 3.95
N LEU A 676 -31.86 -25.17 5.26
CA LEU A 676 -31.80 -23.87 5.91
C LEU A 676 -30.38 -23.44 6.31
N ILE A 677 -29.35 -24.28 6.10
CA ILE A 677 -27.98 -24.04 6.60
C ILE A 677 -27.37 -22.72 6.07
N GLY A 678 -27.79 -22.25 4.90
CA GLY A 678 -27.42 -20.94 4.34
C GLY A 678 -28.13 -19.74 4.98
N ILE A 679 -28.93 -19.95 6.03
CA ILE A 679 -29.63 -18.93 6.82
C ILE A 679 -29.46 -19.28 8.31
N PRO A 680 -28.30 -18.98 8.92
CA PRO A 680 -27.91 -19.51 10.23
C PRO A 680 -28.96 -19.29 11.34
N GLY A 681 -29.59 -18.11 11.38
CA GLY A 681 -30.64 -17.80 12.35
C GLY A 681 -31.86 -18.74 12.25
N LEU A 682 -32.29 -19.11 11.04
CA LEU A 682 -33.41 -20.02 10.83
C LEU A 682 -33.03 -21.48 11.10
N TYR A 683 -31.86 -21.92 10.63
CA TYR A 683 -31.37 -23.27 10.90
C TYR A 683 -31.22 -23.54 12.40
N LEU A 684 -30.60 -22.62 13.15
CA LEU A 684 -30.47 -22.76 14.61
C LEU A 684 -31.82 -22.70 15.34
N LEU A 685 -32.72 -21.80 14.93
CA LEU A 685 -34.06 -21.69 15.53
C LEU A 685 -34.86 -22.99 15.36
N VAL A 686 -34.95 -23.52 14.14
CA VAL A 686 -35.67 -24.78 13.86
C VAL A 686 -34.99 -25.96 14.54
N LYS A 687 -33.65 -26.01 14.55
CA LYS A 687 -32.88 -27.09 15.20
C LYS A 687 -33.09 -27.14 16.72
N THR A 688 -33.25 -25.97 17.35
CA THR A 688 -33.52 -25.84 18.79
C THR A 688 -34.96 -26.24 19.14
N HIS A 689 -35.92 -25.97 18.25
CA HIS A 689 -37.33 -26.34 18.43
C HIS A 689 -37.65 -27.81 18.14
N GLY A 690 -36.86 -28.46 17.28
CA GLY A 690 -37.04 -29.85 16.88
C GLY A 690 -38.35 -30.13 16.12
N ALA A 691 -38.60 -31.41 15.84
CA ALA A 691 -39.76 -31.84 15.05
C ALA A 691 -41.11 -31.36 15.64
N ASN A 692 -41.29 -31.52 16.95
CA ASN A 692 -42.56 -31.30 17.63
C ASN A 692 -43.04 -29.83 17.62
N ARG A 693 -42.13 -28.87 17.42
CA ARG A 693 -42.47 -27.44 17.33
C ARG A 693 -42.28 -26.84 15.93
N LEU A 694 -41.78 -27.58 14.95
CA LEU A 694 -41.56 -27.10 13.57
C LEU A 694 -42.79 -26.37 12.99
N ALA A 695 -43.99 -26.95 13.16
CA ALA A 695 -45.24 -26.38 12.66
C ALA A 695 -45.51 -24.94 13.18
N SER A 696 -45.11 -24.62 14.42
CA SER A 696 -45.26 -23.27 15.01
C SER A 696 -44.32 -22.23 14.41
N LEU A 697 -43.22 -22.65 13.78
CA LEU A 697 -42.25 -21.76 13.14
C LEU A 697 -42.54 -21.51 11.65
N LEU A 698 -43.28 -22.40 10.98
CA LEU A 698 -43.57 -22.28 9.55
C LEU A 698 -44.20 -20.94 9.12
N PRO A 699 -45.11 -20.30 9.89
CA PRO A 699 -45.62 -18.97 9.52
C PRO A 699 -44.53 -17.89 9.51
N ILE A 700 -43.56 -17.98 10.42
CA ILE A 700 -42.42 -17.05 10.52
C ILE A 700 -41.49 -17.24 9.31
N LEU A 701 -41.20 -18.49 8.94
CA LEU A 701 -40.38 -18.80 7.76
C LEU A 701 -41.05 -18.35 6.46
N ARG A 702 -42.37 -18.51 6.33
CA ARG A 702 -43.15 -18.03 5.17
C ARG A 702 -43.15 -16.51 5.06
N TRP A 703 -43.37 -15.80 6.17
CA TRP A 703 -43.31 -14.33 6.23
C TRP A 703 -41.92 -13.80 5.81
N ILE A 704 -40.84 -14.46 6.23
CA ILE A 704 -39.47 -14.12 5.79
C ILE A 704 -39.27 -14.37 4.29
N GLU A 705 -39.80 -15.48 3.76
CA GLU A 705 -39.71 -15.81 2.33
C GLU A 705 -40.48 -14.83 1.45
N GLU A 706 -41.74 -14.54 1.78
CA GLU A 706 -42.58 -13.55 1.10
C GLU A 706 -41.91 -12.17 1.08
N ARG A 707 -41.42 -11.72 2.25
CA ARG A 707 -40.72 -10.44 2.38
C ARG A 707 -39.42 -10.40 1.57
N THR A 708 -38.72 -11.53 1.46
CA THR A 708 -37.53 -11.70 0.61
C THR A 708 -37.90 -11.56 -0.87
N GLY A 709 -38.95 -12.23 -1.33
CA GLY A 709 -39.46 -12.13 -2.70
C GLY A 709 -39.87 -10.71 -3.10
N ILE A 710 -40.58 -10.00 -2.21
CA ILE A 710 -40.98 -8.60 -2.41
C ILE A 710 -39.75 -7.69 -2.61
N VAL A 711 -38.73 -7.81 -1.75
CA VAL A 711 -37.52 -6.97 -1.86
C VAL A 711 -36.69 -7.34 -3.09
N TRP A 712 -36.59 -8.64 -3.44
CA TRP A 712 -35.93 -9.08 -4.67
C TRP A 712 -36.58 -8.50 -5.94
N ALA A 713 -37.91 -8.57 -6.04
CA ALA A 713 -38.66 -8.01 -7.16
C ALA A 713 -38.52 -6.49 -7.25
N ALA A 714 -38.48 -5.80 -6.10
CA ALA A 714 -38.38 -4.34 -6.04
C ALA A 714 -37.01 -3.76 -6.44
N ILE A 715 -35.91 -4.52 -6.27
CA ILE A 715 -34.56 -4.09 -6.71
C ILE A 715 -34.19 -4.57 -8.11
N THR A 716 -34.80 -5.65 -8.62
CA THR A 716 -34.48 -6.25 -9.93
C THR A 716 -35.16 -5.50 -11.09
N VAL A 717 -34.91 -4.19 -11.16
CA VAL A 717 -35.54 -3.25 -12.11
C VAL A 717 -34.90 -3.21 -13.50
N ASP A 718 -33.69 -3.75 -13.64
CA ASP A 718 -32.97 -3.86 -14.91
C ASP A 718 -32.10 -5.14 -14.95
N PRO A 719 -32.64 -6.29 -15.37
CA PRO A 719 -31.92 -7.57 -15.38
C PRO A 719 -30.93 -7.73 -16.56
N ARG A 720 -30.73 -6.70 -17.40
CA ARG A 720 -29.80 -6.79 -18.53
C ARG A 720 -28.36 -7.01 -18.00
N PRO A 721 -27.56 -7.93 -18.56
CA PRO A 721 -26.18 -8.13 -18.13
C PRO A 721 -25.31 -6.92 -18.49
N ILE A 722 -24.29 -6.65 -17.68
CA ILE A 722 -23.30 -5.61 -17.97
C ILE A 722 -22.50 -6.02 -19.23
N PRO A 723 -22.40 -5.16 -20.27
CA PRO A 723 -21.63 -5.45 -21.48
C PRO A 723 -20.19 -5.86 -21.19
N LEU A 724 -19.71 -6.84 -21.94
CA LEU A 724 -18.29 -7.18 -22.00
C LEU A 724 -17.58 -6.24 -22.98
N VAL A 725 -16.33 -5.89 -22.68
CA VAL A 725 -15.45 -5.07 -23.51
C VAL A 725 -14.13 -5.78 -23.76
N THR A 726 -13.46 -5.41 -24.84
CA THR A 726 -12.13 -5.89 -25.25
C THR A 726 -11.21 -4.70 -25.53
N ILE A 727 -9.89 -4.92 -25.51
CA ILE A 727 -8.92 -3.87 -25.84
C ILE A 727 -9.11 -3.37 -27.28
N ASP A 728 -9.49 -4.25 -28.22
CA ASP A 728 -9.77 -3.90 -29.62
C ASP A 728 -10.96 -2.94 -29.76
N THR A 729 -11.96 -3.07 -28.88
CA THR A 729 -13.13 -2.17 -28.82
C THR A 729 -12.91 -0.93 -27.95
N HIS A 730 -11.96 -0.99 -27.02
CA HIS A 730 -11.72 0.01 -25.97
C HIS A 730 -10.20 0.08 -25.67
N PRO A 731 -9.41 0.80 -26.49
CA PRO A 731 -7.95 0.85 -26.36
C PRO A 731 -7.46 1.43 -25.03
N GLU A 732 -8.29 2.21 -24.33
CA GLU A 732 -8.02 2.72 -22.98
C GLU A 732 -7.80 1.61 -21.94
N LEU A 733 -8.32 0.40 -22.18
CA LEU A 733 -8.08 -0.78 -21.35
C LEU A 733 -6.65 -1.34 -21.49
N GLY A 734 -5.93 -0.93 -22.55
CA GLY A 734 -4.52 -1.26 -22.77
C GLY A 734 -3.53 -0.34 -22.03
N VAL A 735 -4.00 0.69 -21.31
CA VAL A 735 -3.13 1.58 -20.54
C VAL A 735 -2.45 0.80 -19.41
N SER A 736 -1.13 0.87 -19.36
CA SER A 736 -0.32 0.07 -18.43
C SER A 736 -0.70 0.31 -16.97
N TRP A 737 -0.83 -0.79 -16.21
CA TRP A 737 -1.06 -0.75 -14.76
C TRP A 737 -0.02 0.07 -13.99
N ARG A 738 1.20 0.19 -14.53
CA ARG A 738 2.28 1.04 -13.98
C ARG A 738 1.92 2.53 -13.94
N LYS A 739 0.96 2.96 -14.78
CA LYS A 739 0.38 4.30 -14.80
C LYS A 739 -0.95 4.35 -14.04
N THR A 740 -1.90 3.47 -14.37
CA THR A 740 -3.26 3.50 -13.78
C THR A 740 -3.29 3.27 -12.27
N GLY A 741 -2.26 2.62 -11.72
CA GLY A 741 -2.24 2.19 -10.32
C GLY A 741 -3.24 1.07 -10.03
N CYS A 742 -3.75 0.38 -11.05
CA CYS A 742 -4.80 -0.64 -10.96
C CYS A 742 -4.33 -1.93 -11.64
N PHE A 743 -3.85 -2.90 -10.85
CA PHE A 743 -3.25 -4.15 -11.31
C PHE A 743 -3.98 -5.37 -10.75
N TYR A 744 -4.51 -6.22 -11.64
CA TYR A 744 -5.13 -7.50 -11.28
C TYR A 744 -4.66 -8.58 -12.25
N HIS A 745 -4.61 -9.82 -11.78
CA HIS A 745 -4.44 -10.99 -12.66
C HIS A 745 -5.59 -11.10 -13.67
N LEU A 746 -6.81 -10.76 -13.24
CA LEU A 746 -7.98 -10.71 -14.11
C LEU A 746 -7.96 -9.42 -14.98
N PRO A 747 -8.07 -9.54 -16.31
CA PRO A 747 -8.13 -8.39 -17.22
C PRO A 747 -9.40 -7.57 -16.98
N GLN A 748 -9.41 -6.32 -17.46
CA GLN A 748 -10.61 -5.50 -17.43
C GLN A 748 -11.57 -5.92 -18.54
N ILE A 749 -12.63 -6.62 -18.15
CA ILE A 749 -13.63 -7.20 -19.06
C ILE A 749 -14.92 -6.39 -19.12
N ARG A 750 -15.11 -5.39 -18.23
CA ARG A 750 -16.25 -4.43 -18.25
C ARG A 750 -15.80 -3.03 -17.87
N ILE A 751 -16.51 -2.03 -18.36
CA ILE A 751 -16.47 -0.65 -17.84
C ILE A 751 -17.44 -0.54 -16.67
N ARG A 752 -17.11 0.22 -15.61
CA ARG A 752 -17.99 0.43 -14.45
C ARG A 752 -19.29 1.12 -14.89
N PRO A 753 -20.48 0.54 -14.66
CA PRO A 753 -21.73 1.20 -15.04
C PRO A 753 -21.98 2.50 -14.25
N ARG A 754 -22.82 3.35 -14.83
CA ARG A 754 -23.32 4.59 -14.23
C ARG A 754 -24.71 4.35 -13.63
N TYR A 755 -25.00 4.97 -12.48
CA TYR A 755 -26.28 4.82 -11.79
C TYR A 755 -26.91 6.21 -11.60
N SER A 756 -27.37 6.81 -12.69
CA SER A 756 -27.77 8.23 -12.76
C SER A 756 -28.74 8.72 -11.67
N LYS A 757 -29.56 7.84 -11.08
CA LYS A 757 -30.52 8.17 -10.00
C LYS A 757 -30.03 7.84 -8.58
N LEU A 758 -28.85 7.24 -8.40
CA LEU A 758 -28.22 7.07 -7.08
C LEU A 758 -27.46 8.35 -6.71
N ILE A 759 -28.15 9.28 -6.03
CA ILE A 759 -27.60 10.59 -5.65
C ILE A 759 -26.32 10.47 -4.81
N SER A 760 -26.17 9.39 -4.03
CA SER A 760 -24.96 9.08 -3.27
C SER A 760 -23.72 8.86 -4.14
N ASP A 761 -23.86 8.35 -5.37
CA ASP A 761 -22.74 8.16 -6.31
C ASP A 761 -22.35 9.49 -7.01
N ARG A 762 -23.01 10.62 -6.69
CA ARG A 762 -22.67 11.96 -7.20
C ARG A 762 -21.91 12.84 -6.22
N LYS A 763 -21.82 12.44 -4.94
CA LYS A 763 -20.99 13.13 -3.94
C LYS A 763 -19.68 12.37 -3.77
N LYS A 764 -18.54 13.06 -3.70
CA LYS A 764 -17.37 12.51 -2.99
C LYS A 764 -17.85 12.17 -1.56
N ALA A 765 -17.36 11.08 -0.98
CA ALA A 765 -17.84 10.60 0.30
C ALA A 765 -17.37 11.51 1.45
N ASP A 766 -18.14 12.57 1.74
CA ASP A 766 -18.03 13.31 2.99
C ASP A 766 -18.13 12.31 4.16
N SER A 767 -17.09 12.25 4.99
CA SER A 767 -16.98 11.31 6.12
C SER A 767 -17.89 11.69 7.32
N GLN A 768 -18.95 12.46 7.07
CA GLN A 768 -19.84 12.97 8.11
C GLN A 768 -21.32 12.62 7.88
N ARG A 769 -21.90 11.98 8.90
CA ARG A 769 -23.33 12.08 9.30
C ARG A 769 -24.37 11.58 8.28
N GLY A 770 -23.97 10.70 7.36
CA GLY A 770 -24.82 10.06 6.34
C GLY A 770 -25.53 8.75 6.73
N GLY A 771 -25.97 8.59 7.98
CA GLY A 771 -26.91 7.52 8.39
C GLY A 771 -26.42 6.05 8.45
N ASP A 772 -25.32 5.69 7.79
CA ASP A 772 -24.73 4.33 7.87
C ASP A 772 -24.35 3.99 9.34
N THR A 773 -24.95 2.93 9.89
CA THR A 773 -24.89 2.60 11.33
C THR A 773 -23.59 1.95 11.80
N CYS A 774 -22.65 1.70 10.90
CA CYS A 774 -21.34 1.08 11.16
C CYS A 774 -20.28 2.14 11.54
N GLY A 775 -20.19 2.46 12.85
CA GLY A 775 -19.39 3.57 13.38
C GLY A 775 -17.87 3.38 13.43
N LYS A 776 -17.22 2.94 12.34
CA LYS A 776 -15.75 3.05 12.19
C LYS A 776 -15.41 4.49 11.78
N PHE A 777 -14.92 5.30 12.72
CA PHE A 777 -14.51 6.69 12.45
C PHE A 777 -13.21 6.73 11.64
N TYR A 778 -13.32 6.92 10.33
CA TYR A 778 -12.19 7.06 9.41
C TYR A 778 -11.68 8.51 9.38
N SER A 779 -11.31 9.06 10.55
CA SER A 779 -11.09 10.50 10.76
C SER A 779 -9.63 10.96 10.94
N GLU A 780 -8.65 10.05 11.07
CA GLU A 780 -7.22 10.41 11.23
C GLU A 780 -6.48 10.66 9.89
N TYR A 781 -7.12 10.38 8.75
CA TYR A 781 -6.45 10.35 7.44
C TYR A 781 -6.71 11.59 6.56
N GLY A 782 -7.56 12.52 6.99
CA GLY A 782 -7.80 13.77 6.28
C GLY A 782 -6.72 14.84 6.52
N GLU A 783 -5.94 14.70 7.60
CA GLU A 783 -4.97 15.71 8.07
C GLU A 783 -3.54 15.47 7.53
N GLN A 784 -3.29 14.33 6.88
CA GLN A 784 -2.00 14.02 6.24
C GLN A 784 -2.14 14.12 4.72
N SER A 785 -1.14 14.67 4.04
CA SER A 785 -1.10 14.84 2.57
C SER A 785 -0.88 13.51 1.82
N LEU A 786 -1.57 12.44 2.21
CA LEU A 786 -1.38 11.08 1.70
C LEU A 786 -2.61 10.60 0.91
N THR A 787 -2.35 9.72 -0.03
CA THR A 787 -3.40 8.94 -0.71
C THR A 787 -4.20 8.09 0.27
N GLY A 788 -5.41 7.67 -0.11
CA GLY A 788 -6.26 6.77 0.67
C GLY A 788 -5.69 5.37 0.91
N GLY A 789 -4.51 5.07 0.36
CA GLY A 789 -3.81 3.79 0.50
C GLY A 789 -4.01 2.88 -0.69
N ILE A 790 -4.09 1.58 -0.42
CA ILE A 790 -4.25 0.51 -1.41
C ILE A 790 -5.38 -0.42 -0.98
N MET A 791 -6.27 -0.76 -1.91
CA MET A 791 -7.23 -1.85 -1.75
C MET A 791 -6.67 -3.09 -2.42
N ALA A 792 -6.43 -4.15 -1.64
CA ALA A 792 -5.87 -5.42 -2.10
C ALA A 792 -6.91 -6.55 -2.01
N VAL A 793 -6.85 -7.50 -2.95
CA VAL A 793 -7.72 -8.69 -2.98
C VAL A 793 -6.92 -9.97 -2.82
N TRP A 794 -7.37 -10.82 -1.90
CA TRP A 794 -6.69 -12.05 -1.48
C TRP A 794 -7.63 -13.25 -1.61
N CYS A 795 -7.09 -14.45 -1.83
CA CYS A 795 -7.83 -15.68 -1.58
C CYS A 795 -7.51 -16.25 -0.19
N THR A 796 -8.30 -17.23 0.25
CA THR A 796 -8.11 -17.94 1.54
C THR A 796 -6.72 -18.58 1.71
N HIS A 797 -6.02 -18.87 0.60
CA HIS A 797 -4.65 -19.37 0.62
C HIS A 797 -3.58 -18.28 0.87
N SER A 798 -3.96 -17.01 1.12
CA SER A 798 -3.07 -15.84 1.31
C SER A 798 -2.32 -15.38 0.06
N VAL A 799 -2.76 -15.79 -1.13
CA VAL A 799 -2.27 -15.29 -2.42
C VAL A 799 -3.10 -14.06 -2.83
N CYS A 800 -2.42 -12.97 -3.16
CA CYS A 800 -3.00 -11.75 -3.72
C CYS A 800 -3.35 -11.95 -5.20
N TYR A 801 -4.54 -11.51 -5.61
CA TYR A 801 -5.02 -11.53 -7.01
C TYR A 801 -4.91 -10.18 -7.71
N GLY A 802 -4.64 -9.12 -6.96
CA GLY A 802 -4.54 -7.75 -7.47
C GLY A 802 -4.63 -6.70 -6.38
N PHE A 803 -4.34 -5.47 -6.78
CA PHE A 803 -4.44 -4.28 -5.94
C PHE A 803 -4.82 -3.06 -6.79
N HIS A 804 -5.32 -2.03 -6.13
CA HIS A 804 -5.35 -0.69 -6.72
C HIS A 804 -5.08 0.41 -5.70
N CYS A 805 -4.44 1.47 -6.15
CA CYS A 805 -4.25 2.69 -5.37
C CYS A 805 -5.58 3.44 -5.20
N ILE A 806 -5.85 3.92 -3.99
CA ILE A 806 -7.04 4.67 -3.62
C ILE A 806 -6.66 6.16 -3.58
N PRO A 807 -7.19 7.04 -4.46
CA PRO A 807 -6.74 8.43 -4.50
C PRO A 807 -7.05 9.23 -3.22
N SER A 808 -8.27 9.12 -2.69
CA SER A 808 -8.72 9.94 -1.55
C SER A 808 -9.12 9.15 -0.30
N SER A 809 -10.01 8.17 -0.45
CA SER A 809 -10.68 7.50 0.67
C SER A 809 -11.26 6.16 0.25
N GLU A 810 -11.07 5.15 1.10
CA GLU A 810 -11.59 3.79 0.92
C GLU A 810 -13.12 3.76 1.07
N GLY A 811 -13.80 2.92 0.27
CA GLY A 811 -15.19 2.60 0.54
C GLY A 811 -15.73 1.37 -0.19
N ARG A 812 -17.05 1.18 -0.04
CA ARG A 812 -17.82 0.11 -0.70
C ARG A 812 -17.65 0.11 -2.24
N ASN A 813 -17.35 1.27 -2.82
CA ASN A 813 -17.22 1.43 -4.26
C ASN A 813 -15.98 0.71 -4.80
N ASP A 814 -14.87 0.68 -4.06
CA ASP A 814 -13.59 0.09 -4.50
C ASP A 814 -13.72 -1.42 -4.69
N VAL A 815 -14.27 -2.11 -3.69
CA VAL A 815 -14.58 -3.54 -3.76
C VAL A 815 -15.64 -3.85 -4.83
N PHE A 816 -16.74 -3.09 -4.86
CA PHE A 816 -17.79 -3.24 -5.87
C PHE A 816 -17.25 -3.12 -7.29
N SER A 817 -16.45 -2.09 -7.55
CA SER A 817 -15.99 -1.75 -8.90
C SER A 817 -14.91 -2.70 -9.40
N ALA A 818 -14.00 -3.13 -8.51
CA ALA A 818 -13.06 -4.21 -8.81
C ALA A 818 -13.79 -5.49 -9.25
N LEU A 819 -14.84 -5.89 -8.51
CA LEU A 819 -15.63 -7.07 -8.83
C LEU A 819 -16.37 -6.95 -10.17
N VAL A 820 -17.16 -5.90 -10.40
CA VAL A 820 -17.95 -5.82 -11.66
C VAL A 820 -17.08 -5.61 -12.92
N THR A 821 -15.91 -4.98 -12.81
CA THR A 821 -15.01 -4.72 -13.95
C THR A 821 -14.07 -5.89 -14.28
N ARG A 822 -13.69 -6.73 -13.29
CA ARG A 822 -12.69 -7.79 -13.46
C ARG A 822 -13.23 -9.23 -13.35
N TRP A 823 -14.27 -9.50 -12.55
CA TRP A 823 -14.76 -10.87 -12.36
C TRP A 823 -15.77 -11.28 -13.44
N PRO A 824 -15.58 -12.41 -14.15
CA PRO A 824 -16.57 -12.93 -15.10
C PRO A 824 -17.92 -13.19 -14.44
N THR A 825 -17.91 -13.80 -13.25
CA THR A 825 -19.05 -14.01 -12.36
C THR A 825 -18.68 -13.58 -10.95
N ALA A 826 -19.60 -13.00 -10.18
CA ALA A 826 -19.32 -12.62 -8.80
C ALA A 826 -18.89 -13.82 -7.94
N PRO A 827 -17.93 -13.66 -7.01
CA PRO A 827 -17.55 -14.70 -6.06
C PRO A 827 -18.75 -15.23 -5.25
N LYS A 828 -18.71 -16.49 -4.85
CA LYS A 828 -19.73 -17.11 -3.98
C LYS A 828 -19.68 -16.52 -2.56
N MET A 829 -18.52 -16.03 -2.13
CA MET A 829 -18.35 -15.30 -0.87
C MET A 829 -17.37 -14.12 -1.05
N VAL A 830 -17.71 -12.98 -0.45
CA VAL A 830 -16.86 -11.80 -0.31
C VAL A 830 -16.70 -11.50 1.18
N ILE A 831 -15.47 -11.61 1.67
CA ILE A 831 -15.07 -11.25 3.04
C ILE A 831 -14.51 -9.82 3.01
N TYR A 832 -15.04 -8.93 3.86
CA TYR A 832 -14.58 -7.54 3.96
C TYR A 832 -15.11 -6.90 5.25
N ASP A 833 -14.32 -6.04 5.91
CA ASP A 833 -14.71 -5.29 7.11
C ASP A 833 -16.08 -4.61 7.00
N PHE A 834 -16.34 -3.91 5.89
CA PHE A 834 -17.60 -3.21 5.69
C PHE A 834 -18.63 -4.05 4.90
N ALA A 835 -18.52 -5.38 4.93
CA ALA A 835 -19.38 -6.28 4.16
C ALA A 835 -20.89 -6.09 4.42
N CYS A 836 -21.29 -5.81 5.66
CA CYS A 836 -22.69 -5.52 6.03
C CYS A 836 -23.30 -4.34 5.25
N ALA A 837 -22.45 -3.39 4.84
CA ALA A 837 -22.83 -2.22 4.06
C ALA A 837 -22.53 -2.39 2.56
N LEU A 838 -21.53 -3.21 2.20
CA LEU A 838 -21.18 -3.58 0.83
C LEU A 838 -22.28 -4.44 0.18
N GLY A 839 -22.82 -5.44 0.88
CA GLY A 839 -23.86 -6.33 0.34
C GLY A 839 -25.07 -5.58 -0.23
N PRO A 840 -25.74 -4.71 0.56
CA PRO A 840 -26.79 -3.83 0.06
C PRO A 840 -26.31 -2.89 -1.06
N TYR A 841 -25.10 -2.33 -0.99
CA TYR A 841 -24.54 -1.46 -2.02
C TYR A 841 -24.38 -2.17 -3.38
N CYS A 842 -23.93 -3.43 -3.36
CA CYS A 842 -23.81 -4.32 -4.51
C CYS A 842 -25.19 -4.70 -5.08
N LEU A 843 -26.09 -5.19 -4.22
CA LEU A 843 -27.40 -5.71 -4.62
C LEU A 843 -28.33 -4.65 -5.20
N ILE A 844 -28.29 -3.40 -4.69
CA ILE A 844 -29.08 -2.28 -5.26
C ILE A 844 -28.60 -1.91 -6.68
N ARG A 845 -27.30 -2.09 -6.98
CA ARG A 845 -26.70 -1.69 -8.27
C ARG A 845 -26.78 -2.78 -9.33
N GLU A 846 -26.33 -3.97 -8.99
CA GLU A 846 -26.16 -5.09 -9.93
C GLU A 846 -26.76 -6.38 -9.32
N PRO A 847 -28.09 -6.42 -9.08
CA PRO A 847 -28.78 -7.49 -8.36
C PRO A 847 -28.52 -8.87 -8.98
N GLU A 848 -28.64 -8.98 -10.31
CA GLU A 848 -28.49 -10.23 -11.05
C GLU A 848 -27.04 -10.79 -11.00
N PHE A 849 -26.04 -9.91 -10.91
CA PHE A 849 -24.63 -10.31 -10.80
C PHE A 849 -24.29 -10.80 -9.40
N PHE A 850 -24.80 -10.13 -8.35
CA PHE A 850 -24.44 -10.41 -6.96
C PHE A 850 -25.41 -11.32 -6.19
N LYS A 851 -26.54 -11.75 -6.77
CA LYS A 851 -27.56 -12.57 -6.07
C LYS A 851 -27.05 -13.83 -5.37
N ASN A 852 -26.00 -14.45 -5.89
CA ASN A 852 -25.41 -15.68 -5.37
C ASN A 852 -24.18 -15.44 -4.45
N THR A 853 -23.83 -14.18 -4.19
CA THR A 853 -22.70 -13.78 -3.35
C THR A 853 -23.13 -13.61 -1.90
N LEU A 854 -22.45 -14.32 -0.99
CA LEU A 854 -22.55 -14.08 0.44
C LEU A 854 -21.51 -13.03 0.88
N PHE A 855 -21.97 -11.88 1.36
CA PHE A 855 -21.14 -10.83 1.94
C PHE A 855 -21.02 -11.04 3.45
N VAL A 856 -19.80 -11.16 3.98
CA VAL A 856 -19.54 -11.38 5.42
C VAL A 856 -18.34 -10.58 5.91
N ILE A 857 -18.42 -10.15 7.16
CA ILE A 857 -17.37 -9.50 7.92
C ILE A 857 -16.44 -10.59 8.46
N ASP A 858 -15.14 -10.29 8.47
CA ASP A 858 -14.12 -11.15 9.07
C ASP A 858 -14.31 -11.32 10.60
N LYS A 859 -13.90 -12.49 11.09
CA LYS A 859 -14.06 -12.93 12.48
C LYS A 859 -13.48 -11.93 13.49
N PHE A 860 -12.27 -11.43 13.25
CA PHE A 860 -11.56 -10.52 14.16
C PHE A 860 -12.22 -9.14 14.22
N HIS A 861 -12.87 -8.73 13.14
CA HIS A 861 -13.51 -7.41 13.03
C HIS A 861 -14.93 -7.36 13.63
N THR A 862 -15.59 -8.51 13.83
CA THR A 862 -16.94 -8.65 14.44
C THR A 862 -17.15 -7.79 15.69
N ALA A 863 -16.13 -7.63 16.55
CA ALA A 863 -16.23 -6.86 17.80
C ALA A 863 -16.56 -5.37 17.59
N GLY A 864 -16.18 -4.77 16.45
CA GLY A 864 -16.52 -3.38 16.12
C GLY A 864 -17.98 -3.20 15.66
N HIS A 865 -18.63 -4.26 15.20
CA HIS A 865 -19.89 -4.20 14.45
C HIS A 865 -21.13 -4.37 15.34
N THR A 866 -21.16 -3.66 16.47
CA THR A 866 -22.15 -3.80 17.55
C THR A 866 -23.62 -3.58 17.15
N LYS A 867 -23.88 -2.90 16.02
CA LYS A 867 -25.23 -2.63 15.50
C LYS A 867 -25.64 -3.50 14.30
N CYS A 868 -24.69 -4.21 13.70
CA CYS A 868 -24.89 -4.96 12.47
C CYS A 868 -25.61 -6.29 12.73
N SER A 869 -26.32 -6.77 11.71
CA SER A 869 -27.00 -8.06 11.74
C SER A 869 -26.00 -9.21 11.89
N PRO A 870 -26.26 -10.20 12.79
CA PRO A 870 -25.48 -11.44 12.84
C PRO A 870 -25.41 -12.19 11.50
N ALA A 871 -26.37 -11.98 10.58
CA ALA A 871 -26.33 -12.53 9.22
C ALA A 871 -25.23 -11.93 8.32
N ALA A 872 -24.44 -10.97 8.82
CA ALA A 872 -23.25 -10.45 8.17
C ALA A 872 -21.92 -10.92 8.80
N PHE A 873 -21.91 -11.82 9.80
CA PHE A 873 -20.67 -12.27 10.45
C PHE A 873 -20.27 -13.69 10.01
N LEU A 874 -19.04 -13.90 9.55
CA LEU A 874 -18.55 -15.23 9.14
C LEU A 874 -18.62 -16.28 10.27
N ASP A 875 -18.53 -15.86 11.53
CA ASP A 875 -18.72 -16.74 12.70
C ASP A 875 -20.10 -17.39 12.75
N GLN A 876 -21.19 -16.67 12.42
CA GLN A 876 -22.54 -17.26 12.45
C GLN A 876 -22.75 -18.32 11.36
N TYR A 877 -22.07 -18.17 10.22
CA TYR A 877 -22.09 -19.19 9.16
C TYR A 877 -21.17 -20.37 9.49
N SER A 878 -20.03 -20.16 10.17
CA SER A 878 -19.14 -21.26 10.58
C SER A 878 -19.59 -22.00 11.86
N ASP A 879 -20.41 -21.38 12.71
CA ASP A 879 -21.20 -22.03 13.78
C ASP A 879 -22.21 -23.06 13.22
N THR A 880 -22.58 -22.96 11.94
CA THR A 880 -23.68 -23.74 11.35
C THR A 880 -23.27 -24.63 10.17
N ASP A 881 -22.31 -24.20 9.36
CA ASP A 881 -21.69 -24.97 8.28
C ASP A 881 -20.18 -25.15 8.54
N ILE A 882 -19.82 -26.36 8.97
CA ILE A 882 -18.43 -26.73 9.30
C ILE A 882 -17.45 -26.51 8.12
N ARG A 883 -17.93 -26.53 6.86
CA ARG A 883 -17.11 -26.28 5.66
C ARG A 883 -16.59 -24.84 5.58
N LEU A 884 -17.20 -23.93 6.34
CA LEU A 884 -16.79 -22.53 6.43
C LEU A 884 -15.85 -22.26 7.61
N SER A 885 -15.66 -23.24 8.52
CA SER A 885 -14.69 -23.12 9.63
C SER A 885 -13.24 -23.13 9.16
N SER A 886 -12.94 -23.86 8.07
CA SER A 886 -11.62 -23.91 7.42
C SER A 886 -11.30 -22.71 6.53
N ILE A 887 -12.16 -21.67 6.51
CA ILE A 887 -11.90 -20.43 5.77
C ILE A 887 -10.94 -19.57 6.60
N ASN A 888 -9.69 -19.52 6.15
CA ASN A 888 -8.67 -18.58 6.61
C ASN A 888 -9.05 -17.15 6.18
N SER A 889 -9.84 -16.45 6.99
CA SER A 889 -10.28 -15.07 6.73
C SER A 889 -9.21 -14.02 7.04
N SER A 890 -8.26 -14.30 7.94
CA SER A 890 -7.12 -13.43 8.26
C SER A 890 -6.07 -13.33 7.14
N ALA A 891 -6.31 -13.95 5.98
CA ALA A 891 -5.41 -13.88 4.83
C ALA A 891 -5.19 -12.43 4.33
N GLY A 892 -6.22 -11.57 4.42
CA GLY A 892 -6.12 -10.14 4.12
C GLY A 892 -5.22 -9.42 5.11
N GLU A 893 -5.56 -9.50 6.41
CA GLU A 893 -4.79 -8.88 7.49
C GLU A 893 -3.31 -9.31 7.49
N SER A 894 -3.01 -10.59 7.26
CA SER A 894 -1.64 -11.10 7.22
C SER A 894 -0.82 -10.54 6.04
N GLY A 895 -1.46 -10.39 4.88
CA GLY A 895 -0.86 -9.75 3.70
C GLY A 895 -0.68 -8.25 3.89
N ASN A 896 -1.71 -7.56 4.39
CA ASN A 896 -1.70 -6.12 4.64
C ASN A 896 -0.75 -5.73 5.78
N SER A 897 -0.65 -6.54 6.85
CA SER A 897 0.37 -6.38 7.88
C SER A 897 1.79 -6.51 7.33
N SER A 898 1.99 -7.27 6.26
CA SER A 898 3.28 -7.37 5.58
C SER A 898 3.51 -6.19 4.63
N LEU A 899 2.49 -5.72 3.90
CA LEU A 899 2.56 -4.48 3.10
C LEU A 899 2.90 -3.24 3.95
N ARG A 900 2.56 -3.21 5.25
CA ARG A 900 3.00 -2.13 6.15
C ARG A 900 4.52 -1.94 6.20
N ARG A 901 5.34 -2.98 5.93
CA ARG A 901 6.82 -2.88 5.86
C ARG A 901 7.32 -1.93 4.77
N VAL A 902 6.54 -1.71 3.71
CA VAL A 902 6.93 -0.79 2.61
C VAL A 902 6.37 0.62 2.78
N ARG A 903 5.63 0.89 3.87
CA ARG A 903 4.93 2.16 4.12
C ARG A 903 5.88 3.36 4.22
N LYS A 904 7.00 3.27 4.95
CA LYS A 904 7.99 4.37 5.00
C LYS A 904 8.61 4.62 3.63
N SER A 905 9.00 3.56 2.91
CA SER A 905 9.60 3.65 1.57
C SER A 905 8.69 4.34 0.56
N LEU A 906 7.41 3.94 0.49
CA LEU A 906 6.43 4.45 -0.48
C LEU A 906 6.11 5.94 -0.33
N ARG A 907 6.11 6.49 0.88
CA ARG A 907 5.84 7.92 1.14
C ARG A 907 6.76 8.86 0.35
N TYR A 908 8.00 8.43 0.07
CA TYR A 908 9.00 9.23 -0.65
C TYR A 908 9.09 8.92 -2.15
N MET A 909 8.26 8.02 -2.69
CA MET A 909 8.27 7.62 -4.10
C MET A 909 7.25 8.39 -4.93
N THR A 910 7.61 8.68 -6.19
CA THR A 910 6.63 9.05 -7.23
C THR A 910 5.62 7.93 -7.45
N GLN A 911 4.42 8.27 -7.92
CA GLN A 911 3.34 7.32 -8.25
C GLN A 911 3.83 6.06 -8.98
N ASP A 912 4.48 6.21 -10.14
CA ASP A 912 4.97 5.07 -10.96
C ASP A 912 5.87 4.13 -10.15
N HIS A 913 6.80 4.70 -9.37
CA HIS A 913 7.71 3.94 -8.52
C HIS A 913 6.97 3.25 -7.37
N ALA A 914 6.04 3.93 -6.70
CA ALA A 914 5.21 3.35 -5.64
C ALA A 914 4.38 2.15 -6.16
N ILE A 915 3.79 2.27 -7.36
CA ILE A 915 3.01 1.22 -8.03
C ILE A 915 3.91 0.01 -8.37
N ILE A 916 5.08 0.24 -8.97
CA ILE A 916 6.02 -0.84 -9.32
C ILE A 916 6.55 -1.55 -8.06
N TYR A 917 6.98 -0.79 -7.05
CA TYR A 917 7.51 -1.31 -5.78
C TYR A 917 6.47 -2.16 -5.02
N THR A 918 5.20 -1.74 -5.07
CA THR A 918 4.04 -2.50 -4.56
C THR A 918 3.84 -3.81 -5.32
N LYS A 919 3.84 -3.79 -6.66
CA LYS A 919 3.67 -5.01 -7.47
C LYS A 919 4.78 -6.02 -7.18
N VAL A 920 6.03 -5.57 -7.15
CA VAL A 920 7.19 -6.45 -6.87
C VAL A 920 7.11 -7.02 -5.45
N PHE A 921 6.67 -6.24 -4.46
CA PHE A 921 6.44 -6.74 -3.09
C PHE A 921 5.37 -7.84 -3.07
N LEU A 922 4.24 -7.63 -3.76
CA LEU A 922 3.15 -8.61 -3.84
C LEU A 922 3.56 -9.88 -4.60
N SER A 923 4.36 -9.75 -5.66
CA SER A 923 5.01 -10.89 -6.32
C SER A 923 5.89 -11.69 -5.37
N MET A 924 6.80 -11.05 -4.63
CA MET A 924 7.67 -11.72 -3.65
C MET A 924 6.86 -12.39 -2.53
N TRP A 925 5.84 -11.70 -1.99
CA TRP A 925 4.92 -12.27 -1.00
C TRP A 925 4.19 -13.51 -1.53
N ASN A 926 3.62 -13.42 -2.73
CA ASN A 926 2.86 -14.51 -3.33
C ASN A 926 3.76 -15.72 -3.61
N ARG A 927 4.93 -15.52 -4.22
CA ARG A 927 5.89 -16.58 -4.53
C ARG A 927 6.33 -17.31 -3.26
N ARG A 928 6.71 -16.57 -2.22
CA ARG A 928 7.03 -17.12 -0.89
C ARG A 928 5.87 -17.88 -0.26
N THR A 929 4.64 -17.37 -0.42
CA THR A 929 3.41 -18.03 0.07
C THR A 929 3.11 -19.33 -0.67
N MET A 930 3.30 -19.38 -1.99
CA MET A 930 3.09 -20.57 -2.81
C MET A 930 4.11 -21.67 -2.49
N ILE A 931 5.40 -21.30 -2.37
CA ILE A 931 6.46 -22.22 -1.94
C ILE A 931 6.14 -22.79 -0.55
N LYS A 932 5.84 -21.93 0.44
CA LYS A 932 5.54 -22.35 1.82
C LYS A 932 4.28 -23.23 1.94
N LYS A 933 3.28 -23.08 1.06
CA LYS A 933 2.00 -23.80 1.12
C LYS A 933 1.88 -24.96 0.12
N GLY A 934 2.93 -25.28 -0.64
CA GLY A 934 2.87 -26.34 -1.67
C GLY A 934 1.84 -26.04 -2.75
N LEU A 935 1.89 -24.82 -3.31
CA LEU A 935 0.98 -24.34 -4.37
C LEU A 935 1.69 -24.16 -5.73
N GLN A 936 2.97 -24.54 -5.80
CA GLN A 936 3.86 -24.45 -6.97
C GLN A 936 3.90 -25.76 -7.79
#